data_AF-A0A960T0Q8-F1
#
_entry.id   AF-A0A960T0Q8-F1
#
_cell.length_a   1.000
_cell.length_b   1.000
_cell.length_c   1.000
_cell.angle_alpha   90.00
_cell.angle_beta   90.00
_cell.angle_gamma   90.00
#
_symmetry.space_group_name_H-M   'P 1'
#
loop_
_entity.id
_entity.type
_entity.pdbx_description
1 polymer ?
#
loop_
_entity_poly.entity_id
_entity_poly.type
_entity_poly.pdbx_seq_one_letter_code
_entity_poly.pdbx_strand_id
1 'polypeptide(L)'
;ALVAARTAWAQNAYHAAKASMSQRIQARKDSKVGQAQGEIMRSRQQRQSVYDEAAAEHAALVAKVEEFRSERRTLRQQAMGVMSTFKPLVASSFTGRKPFPNPDEPASAAAALDALAPQIERVKSAVASVRGLPLPKLFRFLPLWLIASVIAGAHVWLGLRAGGGGLREVLPSLLISEGVLLVVWIAALATSWSPMQRAARAISDARFLETSAAKLSSRRLGELDAEMKEIEAADSQRLGETFRSSDHEWRSLIAEGNQKLDERLNQMPSALERMRDRLFGRIQTAHEARVSGARGESDAAIAAFAAEQNKTKQAREDEFGSKVDALLETWNTSVVPLANEIRELARHSRERFPAWTTAACENWQVPADSPTAVRVGDLPLDLTKFAGGLPSDPRFSATLGENFDAPFSLAFPEPASVLVETDGSDESAGARALHAVALRLVASLQPGRSSFLFIDPVGLGKDFAGLMHLADYEETLIHHRIWTQNTHIEERLAEVNEHIEKVIQMYLRDEYADITAYNEQAGVIAEKYHFVVIAGFPSNFSDTALKRLHSIATSGARCGVYLLIQRDLRVALAEKAIEDELRRVCIRIEFRKGVFHLTNAKPGADTLAFDTAPADATELVHRIGRASVDSNRVEVPFAHIAPEPGSEWTLDTSDELRIPIGRTGAR
;
A
#
# COMPACT_ATOMS: atom_id res chain seq x y z
N ALA A 1 9.07 -22.89 -13.63
CA ALA A 1 8.32 -23.80 -12.74
C ALA A 1 6.98 -24.26 -13.34
N LEU A 2 6.02 -23.37 -13.62
CA LEU A 2 4.68 -23.72 -14.14
C LEU A 2 4.68 -24.46 -15.49
N VAL A 3 5.57 -24.10 -16.42
CA VAL A 3 5.69 -24.78 -17.73
C VAL A 3 6.18 -26.21 -17.55
N ALA A 4 7.19 -26.42 -16.69
CA ALA A 4 7.75 -27.74 -16.38
C ALA A 4 6.73 -28.67 -15.68
N ALA A 5 5.90 -28.12 -14.79
CA ALA A 5 4.84 -28.87 -14.12
C ALA A 5 3.73 -29.31 -15.10
N ARG A 6 3.37 -28.45 -16.06
CA ARG A 6 2.37 -28.75 -17.09
C ARG A 6 2.88 -29.72 -18.16
N THR A 7 4.15 -29.66 -18.54
CA THR A 7 4.75 -30.67 -19.44
C THR A 7 4.84 -32.03 -18.76
N ALA A 8 5.22 -32.09 -17.49
CA ALA A 8 5.20 -33.33 -16.71
C ALA A 8 3.77 -33.91 -16.58
N TRP A 9 2.76 -33.06 -16.36
CA TRP A 9 1.36 -33.50 -16.36
C TRP A 9 0.92 -34.05 -17.72
N ALA A 10 1.28 -33.39 -18.82
CA ALA A 10 0.94 -33.84 -20.18
C ALA A 10 1.58 -35.20 -20.52
N GLN A 11 2.83 -35.43 -20.11
CA GLN A 11 3.51 -36.71 -20.25
C GLN A 11 2.85 -37.80 -19.41
N ASN A 12 2.51 -37.52 -18.15
CA ASN A 12 1.80 -38.46 -17.29
C ASN A 12 0.41 -38.82 -17.83
N ALA A 13 -0.32 -37.83 -18.35
CA ALA A 13 -1.62 -38.04 -18.99
C ALA A 13 -1.50 -38.86 -20.28
N TYR A 14 -0.44 -38.66 -21.08
CA TYR A 14 -0.14 -39.48 -22.26
C TYR A 14 0.11 -40.95 -21.86
N HIS A 15 0.96 -41.20 -20.86
CA HIS A 15 1.24 -42.56 -20.40
C HIS A 15 -0.01 -43.24 -19.80
N ALA A 16 -0.81 -42.52 -19.03
CA ALA A 16 -2.07 -43.02 -18.49
C ALA A 16 -3.09 -43.35 -19.60
N ALA A 17 -3.19 -42.49 -20.63
CA ALA A 17 -4.06 -42.74 -21.78
C ALA A 17 -3.62 -43.96 -22.60
N LYS A 18 -2.31 -44.12 -22.82
CA LYS A 18 -1.72 -45.28 -23.50
C LYS A 18 -1.96 -46.58 -22.74
N ALA A 19 -1.79 -46.57 -21.42
CA ALA A 19 -2.06 -47.70 -20.54
C ALA A 19 -3.55 -48.08 -20.54
N SER A 20 -4.44 -47.09 -20.39
CA SER A 20 -5.90 -47.32 -20.41
C SER A 20 -6.40 -47.83 -21.76
N MET A 21 -5.87 -47.30 -22.87
CA MET A 21 -6.19 -47.78 -24.22
C MET A 21 -5.75 -49.24 -24.40
N SER A 22 -4.51 -49.57 -24.02
CA SER A 22 -3.99 -50.93 -24.07
C SER A 22 -4.85 -51.90 -23.25
N GLN A 23 -5.23 -51.53 -22.03
CA GLN A 23 -6.12 -52.34 -21.18
C GLN A 23 -7.51 -52.54 -21.79
N ARG A 24 -8.12 -51.50 -22.36
CA ARG A 24 -9.44 -51.61 -23.01
C ARG A 24 -9.41 -52.49 -24.26
N ILE A 25 -8.34 -52.39 -25.05
CA ILE A 25 -8.14 -53.21 -26.25
C ILE A 25 -7.90 -54.67 -25.84
N GLN A 26 -7.09 -54.92 -24.81
CA GLN A 26 -6.85 -56.26 -24.26
C GLN A 26 -8.13 -56.90 -23.68
N ALA A 27 -8.91 -56.15 -22.90
CA ALA A 27 -10.18 -56.63 -22.36
C ALA A 27 -11.19 -57.01 -23.47
N ARG A 28 -11.15 -56.31 -24.60
CA ARG A 28 -12.00 -56.61 -25.77
C ARG A 28 -11.52 -57.85 -26.54
N LYS A 29 -10.20 -58.09 -26.59
CA LYS A 29 -9.59 -59.34 -27.10
C LYS A 29 -10.03 -60.54 -26.27
N ASP A 30 -9.88 -60.45 -24.94
CA ASP A 30 -10.22 -61.53 -24.01
C ASP A 30 -11.72 -61.82 -24.04
N SER A 31 -12.56 -60.79 -24.21
CA SER A 31 -14.01 -60.96 -24.37
C SER A 31 -14.41 -61.69 -25.67
N LYS A 32 -13.83 -61.34 -26.83
CA LYS A 32 -14.12 -62.04 -28.11
C LYS A 32 -13.64 -63.50 -28.08
N VAL A 33 -12.45 -63.75 -27.52
CA VAL A 33 -11.91 -65.12 -27.38
C VAL A 33 -12.76 -65.94 -26.41
N GLY A 34 -13.18 -65.35 -25.29
CA GLY A 34 -14.05 -65.99 -24.31
C GLY A 34 -15.45 -66.31 -24.86
N GLN A 35 -16.02 -65.45 -25.71
CA GLN A 35 -17.31 -65.73 -26.38
C GLN A 35 -17.21 -66.94 -27.32
N ALA A 36 -16.16 -67.01 -28.14
CA ALA A 36 -15.94 -68.15 -29.05
C ALA A 36 -15.72 -69.48 -28.29
N GLN A 37 -14.97 -69.45 -27.18
CA GLN A 37 -14.80 -70.62 -26.31
C GLN A 37 -16.11 -71.04 -25.63
N GLY A 38 -16.92 -70.08 -25.18
CA GLY A 38 -18.20 -70.33 -24.51
C GLY A 38 -19.31 -70.86 -25.44
N GLU A 39 -19.26 -70.58 -26.74
CA GLU A 39 -20.18 -71.16 -27.73
C GLU A 39 -19.81 -72.62 -28.06
N ILE A 40 -18.52 -72.92 -28.22
CA ILE A 40 -18.04 -74.29 -28.48
C ILE A 40 -18.32 -75.20 -27.28
N MET A 41 -18.11 -74.72 -26.05
CA MET A 41 -18.35 -75.51 -24.83
C MET A 41 -19.84 -75.87 -24.65
N ARG A 42 -20.76 -74.92 -24.92
CA ARG A 42 -22.22 -75.17 -24.84
C ARG A 42 -22.68 -76.16 -25.91
N SER A 43 -22.14 -76.06 -27.13
CA SER A 43 -22.40 -76.99 -28.22
C SER A 43 -21.97 -78.42 -27.87
N ARG A 44 -20.81 -78.60 -27.25
CA ARG A 44 -20.32 -79.92 -26.78
C ARG A 44 -21.19 -80.51 -25.68
N GLN A 45 -21.56 -79.70 -24.68
CA GLN A 45 -22.32 -80.17 -23.52
C GLN A 45 -23.74 -80.62 -23.88
N GLN A 46 -24.39 -79.94 -24.83
CA GLN A 46 -25.73 -80.27 -25.29
C GLN A 46 -25.79 -81.55 -26.15
N ARG A 47 -24.68 -81.95 -26.78
CA ARG A 47 -24.63 -83.15 -27.63
C ARG A 47 -24.18 -84.39 -26.88
N GLN A 48 -23.29 -84.23 -25.90
CA GLN A 48 -22.93 -85.29 -24.98
C GLN A 48 -24.17 -85.82 -24.23
N SER A 49 -25.08 -84.94 -23.82
CA SER A 49 -26.34 -85.36 -23.18
C SER A 49 -27.25 -86.17 -24.11
N VAL A 50 -27.29 -85.85 -25.41
CA VAL A 50 -28.09 -86.58 -26.41
C VAL A 50 -27.50 -87.97 -26.67
N TYR A 51 -26.16 -88.10 -26.67
CA TYR A 51 -25.49 -89.39 -26.77
C TYR A 51 -25.72 -90.27 -25.54
N ASP A 52 -25.60 -89.71 -24.34
CA ASP A 52 -25.78 -90.44 -23.09
C ASP A 52 -27.23 -90.96 -22.91
N GLU A 53 -28.22 -90.18 -23.37
CA GLU A 53 -29.64 -90.58 -23.38
C GLU A 53 -29.89 -91.74 -24.37
N ALA A 54 -29.35 -91.66 -25.59
CA ALA A 54 -29.46 -92.74 -26.58
C ALA A 54 -28.73 -94.04 -26.15
N ALA A 55 -27.60 -93.91 -25.43
CA ALA A 55 -26.86 -95.04 -24.86
C ALA A 55 -27.66 -95.77 -23.77
N ALA A 56 -28.38 -95.02 -22.92
CA ALA A 56 -29.25 -95.60 -21.89
C ALA A 56 -30.44 -96.36 -22.49
N GLU A 57 -31.08 -95.83 -23.54
CA GLU A 57 -32.18 -96.52 -24.24
C GLU A 57 -31.72 -97.83 -24.91
N HIS A 58 -30.53 -97.83 -25.51
CA HIS A 58 -29.95 -99.04 -26.10
C HIS A 58 -29.70 -100.13 -25.06
N ALA A 59 -29.13 -99.77 -23.90
CA ALA A 59 -28.86 -100.72 -22.83
C ALA A 59 -30.15 -101.39 -22.29
N ALA A 60 -31.23 -100.61 -22.13
CA ALA A 60 -32.52 -101.13 -21.69
C ALA A 60 -33.16 -102.09 -22.73
N LEU A 61 -33.02 -101.79 -24.03
CA LEU A 61 -33.53 -102.63 -25.12
C LEU A 61 -32.77 -103.96 -25.22
N VAL A 62 -31.44 -103.94 -25.11
CA VAL A 62 -30.59 -105.15 -25.17
C VAL A 62 -30.91 -106.11 -24.02
N ALA A 63 -31.18 -105.58 -22.81
CA ALA A 63 -31.56 -106.40 -21.65
C ALA A 63 -32.86 -107.19 -21.90
N LYS A 64 -33.90 -106.56 -22.45
CA LYS A 64 -35.18 -107.23 -22.78
C LYS A 64 -35.06 -108.26 -23.91
N VAL A 65 -34.24 -107.99 -24.93
CA VAL A 65 -33.99 -108.96 -26.02
C VAL A 65 -33.30 -110.22 -25.49
N GLU A 66 -32.39 -110.09 -24.52
CA GLU A 66 -31.68 -111.24 -23.95
C GLU A 66 -32.59 -112.14 -23.09
N GLU A 67 -33.55 -111.56 -22.38
CA GLU A 67 -34.58 -112.30 -21.64
C GLU A 67 -35.36 -113.25 -22.56
N PHE A 68 -35.95 -112.73 -23.65
CA PHE A 68 -36.68 -113.54 -24.62
C PHE A 68 -35.79 -114.55 -25.36
N ARG A 69 -34.53 -114.18 -25.64
CA ARG A 69 -33.54 -115.08 -26.26
C ARG A 69 -33.25 -116.29 -25.37
N SER A 70 -33.16 -116.10 -24.06
CA SER A 70 -32.96 -117.18 -23.10
C SER A 70 -34.15 -118.14 -23.07
N GLU A 71 -35.38 -117.61 -23.11
CA GLU A 71 -36.63 -118.37 -23.11
C GLU A 71 -36.77 -119.23 -24.38
N ARG A 72 -36.52 -118.66 -25.56
CA ARG A 72 -36.52 -119.38 -26.84
C ARG A 72 -35.50 -120.52 -26.88
N ARG A 73 -34.28 -120.30 -26.35
CA ARG A 73 -33.23 -121.33 -26.33
C ARG A 73 -33.68 -122.54 -25.52
N THR A 74 -34.32 -122.32 -24.37
CA THR A 74 -34.88 -123.38 -23.52
C THR A 74 -35.98 -124.16 -24.26
N LEU A 75 -36.91 -123.46 -24.93
CA LEU A 75 -37.99 -124.09 -25.71
C LEU A 75 -37.45 -124.92 -26.88
N ARG A 76 -36.41 -124.43 -27.57
CA ARG A 76 -35.73 -125.19 -28.64
C ARG A 76 -35.10 -126.48 -28.13
N GLN A 77 -34.43 -126.44 -26.98
CA GLN A 77 -33.83 -127.63 -26.38
C GLN A 77 -34.90 -128.67 -26.00
N GLN A 78 -36.04 -128.22 -25.46
CA GLN A 78 -37.17 -129.10 -25.14
C GLN A 78 -37.75 -129.78 -26.39
N ALA A 79 -37.93 -129.04 -27.49
CA ALA A 79 -38.41 -129.60 -28.76
C ALA A 79 -37.44 -130.64 -29.35
N MET A 80 -36.14 -130.31 -29.38
CA MET A 80 -35.10 -131.21 -29.89
C MET A 80 -34.93 -132.45 -29.00
N GLY A 81 -35.14 -132.33 -27.69
CA GLY A 81 -35.00 -133.43 -26.75
C GLY A 81 -36.05 -134.53 -26.94
N VAL A 82 -37.22 -134.23 -27.49
CA VAL A 82 -38.23 -135.25 -27.85
C VAL A 82 -37.88 -135.96 -29.16
N MET A 83 -37.19 -135.26 -30.05
CA MET A 83 -36.80 -135.75 -31.38
C MET A 83 -35.37 -136.31 -31.41
N SER A 84 -34.80 -136.68 -30.27
CA SER A 84 -33.38 -137.05 -30.14
C SER A 84 -32.98 -138.23 -31.04
N THR A 85 -33.88 -139.18 -31.25
CA THR A 85 -33.64 -140.35 -32.12
C THR A 85 -33.63 -139.96 -33.60
N PHE A 86 -34.36 -138.90 -33.98
CA PHE A 86 -34.41 -138.38 -35.35
C PHE A 86 -33.46 -137.20 -35.57
N LYS A 87 -32.62 -136.90 -34.57
CA LYS A 87 -31.72 -135.74 -34.54
C LYS A 87 -30.89 -135.53 -35.81
N PRO A 88 -30.24 -136.54 -36.44
CA PRO A 88 -29.45 -136.28 -37.64
C PRO A 88 -30.30 -135.78 -38.84
N LEU A 89 -31.56 -136.20 -38.93
CA LEU A 89 -32.47 -135.79 -40.01
C LEU A 89 -33.12 -134.43 -39.74
N VAL A 90 -33.38 -134.13 -38.46
CA VAL A 90 -34.19 -132.99 -38.03
C VAL A 90 -33.37 -131.79 -37.58
N ALA A 91 -32.15 -132.01 -37.04
CA ALA A 91 -31.36 -130.94 -36.42
C ALA A 91 -31.04 -129.80 -37.38
N SER A 92 -30.90 -130.06 -38.68
CA SER A 92 -30.65 -129.04 -39.71
C SER A 92 -31.71 -127.94 -39.75
N SER A 93 -32.96 -128.25 -39.42
CA SER A 93 -34.09 -127.31 -39.39
C SER A 93 -34.09 -126.40 -38.15
N PHE A 94 -33.51 -126.82 -37.03
CA PHE A 94 -33.41 -126.04 -35.78
C PHE A 94 -32.06 -125.34 -35.58
N THR A 95 -31.08 -125.67 -36.41
CA THR A 95 -29.71 -125.13 -36.36
C THR A 95 -29.47 -124.03 -37.38
N GLY A 96 -30.42 -123.81 -38.32
CA GLY A 96 -30.35 -122.76 -39.33
C GLY A 96 -29.56 -123.11 -40.59
N ARG A 97 -29.13 -124.37 -40.77
CA ARG A 97 -28.42 -124.82 -41.99
C ARG A 97 -29.33 -124.90 -43.23
N LYS A 98 -30.64 -125.09 -43.05
CA LYS A 98 -31.66 -124.83 -44.07
C LYS A 98 -32.56 -123.71 -43.55
N PRO A 99 -32.31 -122.43 -43.90
CA PRO A 99 -33.05 -121.32 -43.33
C PRO A 99 -34.50 -121.33 -43.85
N PHE A 100 -35.43 -120.96 -42.99
CA PHE A 100 -36.78 -120.57 -43.42
C PHE A 100 -36.69 -119.16 -44.06
N PRO A 101 -37.59 -118.81 -44.99
CA PRO A 101 -37.69 -117.43 -45.47
C PRO A 101 -37.91 -116.50 -44.27
N ASN A 102 -37.07 -115.48 -44.13
CA ASN A 102 -37.20 -114.51 -43.05
C ASN A 102 -38.49 -113.69 -43.22
N PRO A 103 -39.16 -113.31 -42.13
CA PRO A 103 -40.20 -112.27 -42.19
C PRO A 103 -39.62 -110.91 -42.59
N ASP A 104 -40.48 -109.98 -42.99
CA ASP A 104 -40.08 -108.61 -43.32
C ASP A 104 -39.31 -107.95 -42.17
N GLU A 105 -38.26 -107.19 -42.50
CA GLU A 105 -37.41 -106.56 -41.49
C GLU A 105 -38.18 -105.40 -40.81
N PRO A 106 -38.26 -105.38 -39.47
CA PRO A 106 -39.03 -104.38 -38.75
C PRO A 106 -38.44 -102.97 -38.91
N ALA A 107 -39.31 -101.96 -39.01
CA ALA A 107 -38.93 -100.57 -39.29
C ALA A 107 -38.08 -99.90 -38.18
N SER A 108 -38.13 -100.41 -36.94
CA SER A 108 -37.35 -99.89 -35.82
C SER A 108 -37.03 -100.96 -34.78
N ALA A 109 -36.01 -100.70 -33.96
CA ALA A 109 -35.64 -101.60 -32.88
C ALA A 109 -36.76 -101.81 -31.84
N ALA A 110 -37.58 -100.78 -31.59
CA ALA A 110 -38.74 -100.89 -30.70
C ALA A 110 -39.86 -101.74 -31.32
N ALA A 111 -40.17 -101.53 -32.61
CA ALA A 111 -41.16 -102.34 -33.33
C ALA A 111 -40.75 -103.84 -33.41
N ALA A 112 -39.45 -104.10 -33.52
CA ALA A 112 -38.91 -105.46 -33.48
C ALA A 112 -39.09 -106.14 -32.10
N LEU A 113 -38.98 -105.37 -31.01
CA LEU A 113 -39.17 -105.85 -29.65
C LEU A 113 -40.64 -106.13 -29.34
N ASP A 114 -41.56 -105.27 -29.78
CA ASP A 114 -43.00 -105.43 -29.55
C ASP A 114 -43.58 -106.65 -30.30
N ALA A 115 -43.06 -106.94 -31.49
CA ALA A 115 -43.43 -108.12 -32.26
C ALA A 115 -42.89 -109.44 -31.65
N LEU A 116 -41.94 -109.37 -30.72
CA LEU A 116 -41.21 -110.52 -30.20
C LEU A 116 -42.02 -111.34 -29.20
N ALA A 117 -42.70 -110.69 -28.26
CA ALA A 117 -43.51 -111.33 -27.22
C ALA A 117 -44.62 -112.27 -27.78
N PRO A 118 -45.49 -111.83 -28.72
CA PRO A 118 -46.49 -112.73 -29.30
C PRO A 118 -45.86 -113.88 -30.12
N GLN A 119 -44.66 -113.68 -30.66
CA GLN A 119 -43.97 -114.72 -31.42
C GLN A 119 -43.36 -115.80 -30.51
N ILE A 120 -42.87 -115.45 -29.32
CA ILE A 120 -42.40 -116.41 -28.32
C ILE A 120 -43.55 -117.30 -27.80
N GLU A 121 -44.76 -116.78 -27.65
CA GLU A 121 -45.93 -117.60 -27.30
C GLU A 121 -46.32 -118.59 -28.41
N ARG A 122 -46.17 -118.20 -29.68
CA ARG A 122 -46.31 -119.13 -30.81
C ARG A 122 -45.24 -120.22 -30.79
N VAL A 123 -44.01 -119.91 -30.33
CA VAL A 123 -42.97 -120.92 -30.10
C VAL A 123 -43.40 -121.90 -29.00
N LYS A 124 -43.89 -121.42 -27.85
CA LYS A 124 -44.32 -122.27 -26.74
C LYS A 124 -45.40 -123.26 -27.17
N SER A 125 -46.46 -122.77 -27.81
CA SER A 125 -47.57 -123.59 -28.29
C SER A 125 -47.12 -124.63 -29.35
N ALA A 126 -46.26 -124.22 -30.29
CA ALA A 126 -45.71 -125.15 -31.28
C ALA A 126 -44.82 -126.23 -30.64
N VAL A 127 -43.97 -125.89 -29.66
CA VAL A 127 -43.13 -126.86 -28.95
C VAL A 127 -43.96 -127.81 -28.07
N ALA A 128 -45.02 -127.31 -27.43
CA ALA A 128 -45.93 -128.14 -26.64
C ALA A 128 -46.59 -129.23 -27.49
N SER A 129 -46.98 -128.91 -28.74
CA SER A 129 -47.54 -129.89 -29.68
C SER A 129 -46.55 -131.01 -30.02
N VAL A 130 -45.24 -130.72 -30.11
CA VAL A 130 -44.19 -131.73 -30.33
C VAL A 130 -43.99 -132.59 -29.07
N ARG A 131 -44.07 -132.01 -27.87
CA ARG A 131 -43.96 -132.75 -26.60
C ARG A 131 -45.14 -133.69 -26.33
N GLY A 132 -46.29 -133.49 -26.97
CA GLY A 132 -47.47 -134.33 -26.81
C GLY A 132 -47.37 -135.71 -27.47
N LEU A 133 -46.45 -135.90 -28.43
CA LEU A 133 -46.43 -137.09 -29.27
C LEU A 133 -45.88 -138.34 -28.52
N PRO A 134 -46.62 -139.47 -28.47
CA PRO A 134 -46.22 -140.65 -27.70
C PRO A 134 -45.16 -141.51 -28.41
N LEU A 135 -45.25 -141.68 -29.74
CA LEU A 135 -44.36 -142.56 -30.51
C LEU A 135 -42.88 -142.12 -30.49
N PRO A 136 -42.53 -140.83 -30.72
CA PRO A 136 -41.15 -140.37 -30.60
C PRO A 136 -40.56 -140.53 -29.18
N LYS A 137 -41.40 -140.44 -28.14
CA LYS A 137 -40.95 -140.63 -26.75
C LYS A 137 -40.51 -142.05 -26.47
N LEU A 138 -41.16 -143.07 -27.05
CA LEU A 138 -40.77 -144.46 -26.87
C LEU A 138 -39.34 -144.70 -27.36
N PHE A 139 -39.05 -144.25 -28.59
CA PHE A 139 -37.73 -144.38 -29.20
C PHE A 139 -36.65 -143.47 -28.59
N ARG A 140 -37.04 -142.50 -27.74
CA ARG A 140 -36.09 -141.70 -26.97
C ARG A 140 -35.43 -142.51 -25.86
N PHE A 141 -36.20 -143.35 -25.17
CA PHE A 141 -35.71 -144.12 -24.03
C PHE A 141 -35.05 -145.45 -24.43
N LEU A 142 -35.57 -146.10 -25.48
CA LEU A 142 -34.94 -147.29 -26.05
C LEU A 142 -34.43 -146.96 -27.47
N PRO A 143 -33.10 -146.83 -27.67
CA PRO A 143 -32.54 -146.57 -28.98
C PRO A 143 -32.90 -147.69 -29.96
N LEU A 144 -33.16 -147.33 -31.21
CA LEU A 144 -33.52 -148.30 -32.25
C LEU A 144 -32.51 -149.45 -32.34
N TRP A 145 -31.21 -149.13 -32.28
CA TRP A 145 -30.15 -150.12 -32.34
C TRP A 145 -30.16 -151.07 -31.14
N LEU A 146 -30.58 -150.62 -29.96
CA LEU A 146 -30.65 -151.46 -28.76
C LEU A 146 -31.82 -152.45 -28.89
N ILE A 147 -32.98 -151.98 -29.33
CA ILE A 147 -34.14 -152.85 -29.59
C ILE A 147 -33.79 -153.88 -30.67
N ALA A 148 -33.21 -153.42 -31.79
CA ALA A 148 -32.73 -154.30 -32.87
C ALA A 148 -31.69 -155.31 -32.35
N SER A 149 -30.72 -154.87 -31.54
CA SER A 149 -29.69 -155.75 -30.98
C SER A 149 -30.24 -156.77 -30.01
N VAL A 150 -31.26 -156.44 -29.21
CA VAL A 150 -31.95 -157.38 -28.32
C VAL A 150 -32.76 -158.39 -29.13
N ILE A 151 -33.48 -157.93 -30.17
CA ILE A 151 -34.21 -158.81 -31.10
C ILE A 151 -33.21 -159.77 -31.76
N ALA A 152 -32.14 -159.25 -32.35
CA ALA A 152 -31.09 -160.05 -32.98
C ALA A 152 -30.45 -161.03 -31.98
N GLY A 153 -30.02 -160.56 -30.80
CA GLY A 153 -29.40 -161.39 -29.77
C GLY A 153 -30.32 -162.50 -29.26
N ALA A 154 -31.62 -162.21 -29.09
CA ALA A 154 -32.62 -163.21 -28.72
C ALA A 154 -32.76 -164.29 -29.80
N HIS A 155 -32.80 -163.93 -31.09
CA HIS A 155 -32.89 -164.88 -32.19
C HIS A 155 -31.59 -165.70 -32.34
N VAL A 156 -30.42 -165.08 -32.15
CA VAL A 156 -29.11 -165.76 -32.13
C VAL A 156 -29.04 -166.79 -31.00
N TRP A 157 -29.45 -166.42 -29.78
CA TRP A 157 -29.50 -167.35 -28.66
C TRP A 157 -30.51 -168.48 -28.90
N LEU A 158 -31.68 -168.17 -29.44
CA LEU A 158 -32.70 -169.18 -29.78
C LEU A 158 -32.15 -170.21 -30.77
N GLY A 159 -31.35 -169.78 -31.74
CA GLY A 159 -30.72 -170.65 -32.72
C GLY A 159 -29.56 -171.49 -32.19
N LEU A 160 -28.82 -171.00 -31.18
CA LEU A 160 -27.59 -171.64 -30.67
C LEU A 160 -27.74 -172.43 -29.36
N ARG A 161 -28.83 -172.25 -28.61
CA ARG A 161 -29.06 -173.03 -27.37
C ARG A 161 -29.15 -174.53 -27.67
N ALA A 162 -28.85 -175.39 -26.69
CA ALA A 162 -28.97 -176.84 -26.85
C ALA A 162 -30.41 -177.23 -27.25
N GLY A 163 -30.55 -177.90 -28.40
CA GLY A 163 -31.83 -178.19 -29.05
C GLY A 163 -32.28 -177.14 -30.09
N GLY A 164 -31.53 -176.07 -30.30
CA GLY A 164 -31.75 -175.10 -31.38
C GLY A 164 -31.22 -175.63 -32.72
N GLY A 165 -32.02 -175.51 -33.79
CA GLY A 165 -31.69 -175.96 -35.15
C GLY A 165 -30.65 -175.13 -35.90
N GLY A 166 -30.03 -174.13 -35.25
CA GLY A 166 -29.04 -173.25 -35.86
C GLY A 166 -29.62 -171.97 -36.48
N LEU A 167 -28.74 -171.03 -36.79
CA LEU A 167 -29.07 -169.67 -37.21
C LEU A 167 -29.92 -169.57 -38.49
N ARG A 168 -29.85 -170.55 -39.39
CA ARG A 168 -30.55 -170.50 -40.68
C ARG A 168 -32.07 -170.58 -40.54
N GLU A 169 -32.58 -171.34 -39.58
CA GLU A 169 -34.04 -171.47 -39.37
C GLU A 169 -34.65 -170.22 -38.74
N VAL A 170 -33.89 -169.50 -37.93
CA VAL A 170 -34.36 -168.32 -37.20
C VAL A 170 -34.23 -167.02 -38.03
N LEU A 171 -33.55 -167.08 -39.19
CA LEU A 171 -33.28 -165.92 -40.02
C LEU A 171 -34.54 -165.23 -40.60
N PRO A 172 -35.57 -165.95 -41.10
CA PRO A 172 -36.76 -165.30 -41.66
C PRO A 172 -37.55 -164.50 -40.61
N SER A 173 -37.70 -165.04 -39.39
CA SER A 173 -38.40 -164.35 -38.31
C SER A 173 -37.62 -163.14 -37.77
N LEU A 174 -36.29 -163.21 -37.77
CA LEU A 174 -35.44 -162.06 -37.46
C LEU A 174 -35.65 -160.93 -38.49
N LEU A 175 -35.63 -161.24 -39.78
CA LEU A 175 -35.80 -160.22 -40.83
C LEU A 175 -37.19 -159.56 -40.79
N ILE A 176 -38.25 -160.32 -40.49
CA ILE A 176 -39.61 -159.76 -40.35
C ILE A 176 -39.71 -158.85 -39.12
N SER A 177 -39.17 -159.27 -37.97
CA SER A 177 -39.23 -158.49 -36.74
C SER A 177 -38.44 -157.18 -36.84
N GLU A 178 -37.27 -157.20 -37.45
CA GLU A 178 -36.51 -155.99 -37.78
C GLU A 178 -37.24 -155.09 -38.80
N GLY A 179 -37.89 -155.68 -39.80
CA GLY A 179 -38.69 -154.96 -40.79
C GLY A 179 -39.86 -154.20 -40.17
N VAL A 180 -40.61 -154.84 -39.26
CA VAL A 180 -41.71 -154.20 -38.53
C VAL A 180 -41.21 -153.05 -37.66
N LEU A 181 -40.08 -153.24 -36.95
CA LEU A 181 -39.47 -152.20 -36.14
C LEU A 181 -39.11 -150.95 -36.98
N LEU A 182 -38.55 -151.16 -38.18
CA LEU A 182 -38.21 -150.08 -39.10
C LEU A 182 -39.46 -149.32 -39.56
N VAL A 183 -40.54 -150.01 -39.90
CA VAL A 183 -41.80 -149.38 -40.35
C VAL A 183 -42.42 -148.53 -39.24
N VAL A 184 -42.45 -149.03 -38.00
CA VAL A 184 -42.96 -148.26 -36.85
C VAL A 184 -42.10 -147.02 -36.59
N TRP A 185 -40.78 -147.12 -36.76
CA TRP A 185 -39.87 -145.98 -36.62
C TRP A 185 -40.09 -144.93 -37.72
N ILE A 186 -40.29 -145.34 -38.97
CA ILE A 186 -40.60 -144.43 -40.09
C ILE A 186 -41.96 -143.74 -39.89
N ALA A 187 -42.98 -144.48 -39.44
CA ALA A 187 -44.30 -143.91 -39.13
C ALA A 187 -44.24 -142.88 -37.99
N ALA A 188 -43.41 -143.12 -36.96
CA ALA A 188 -43.15 -142.17 -35.89
C ALA A 188 -42.46 -140.89 -36.41
N LEU A 189 -41.55 -141.00 -37.38
CA LEU A 189 -40.93 -139.84 -38.03
C LEU A 189 -41.93 -139.06 -38.89
N ALA A 190 -42.73 -139.74 -39.71
CA ALA A 190 -43.69 -139.11 -40.61
C ALA A 190 -44.78 -138.33 -39.85
N THR A 191 -45.33 -138.92 -38.79
CA THR A 191 -46.36 -138.30 -37.94
C THR A 191 -45.85 -137.11 -37.13
N SER A 192 -44.55 -137.10 -36.80
CA SER A 192 -43.91 -136.00 -36.06
C SER A 192 -43.34 -134.90 -36.95
N TRP A 193 -43.30 -135.08 -38.26
CA TRP A 193 -42.67 -134.16 -39.20
C TRP A 193 -43.35 -132.78 -39.27
N SER A 194 -44.68 -132.73 -39.39
CA SER A 194 -45.41 -131.46 -39.56
C SER A 194 -45.48 -130.59 -38.29
N PRO A 195 -45.70 -131.13 -37.07
CA PRO A 195 -45.61 -130.33 -35.84
C PRO A 195 -44.19 -129.82 -35.59
N MET A 196 -43.19 -130.63 -35.93
CA MET A 196 -41.78 -130.28 -35.80
C MET A 196 -41.37 -129.13 -36.73
N GLN A 197 -41.76 -129.15 -38.00
CA GLN A 197 -41.44 -128.04 -38.92
C GLN A 197 -42.09 -126.72 -38.48
N ARG A 198 -43.31 -126.77 -37.91
CA ARG A 198 -43.97 -125.59 -37.33
C ARG A 198 -43.20 -125.03 -36.13
N ALA A 199 -42.74 -125.90 -35.22
CA ALA A 199 -41.90 -125.49 -34.10
C ALA A 199 -40.55 -124.92 -34.56
N ALA A 200 -39.90 -125.54 -35.54
CA ALA A 200 -38.63 -125.07 -36.10
C ALA A 200 -38.78 -123.69 -36.74
N ARG A 201 -39.86 -123.47 -37.51
CA ARG A 201 -40.14 -122.18 -38.15
C ARG A 201 -40.43 -121.08 -37.13
N ALA A 202 -41.31 -121.33 -36.17
CA ALA A 202 -41.61 -120.35 -35.11
C ALA A 202 -40.35 -119.94 -34.34
N ILE A 203 -39.45 -120.89 -34.04
CA ILE A 203 -38.17 -120.63 -33.37
C ILE A 203 -37.21 -119.82 -34.25
N SER A 204 -37.24 -120.05 -35.56
CA SER A 204 -36.44 -119.30 -36.53
C SER A 204 -36.92 -117.85 -36.64
N ASP A 205 -38.23 -117.63 -36.74
CA ASP A 205 -38.83 -116.30 -36.85
C ASP A 205 -38.59 -115.46 -35.59
N ALA A 206 -38.73 -116.06 -34.40
CA ALA A 206 -38.38 -115.40 -33.15
C ALA A 206 -36.88 -115.05 -33.06
N ARG A 207 -36.00 -115.93 -33.57
CA ARG A 207 -34.55 -115.64 -33.64
C ARG A 207 -34.25 -114.46 -34.56
N PHE A 208 -34.95 -114.35 -35.69
CA PHE A 208 -34.76 -113.27 -36.65
C PHE A 208 -35.11 -111.92 -36.01
N LEU A 209 -36.28 -111.81 -35.38
CA LEU A 209 -36.70 -110.58 -34.69
C LEU A 209 -35.73 -110.20 -33.56
N GLU A 210 -35.19 -111.16 -32.80
CA GLU A 210 -34.17 -110.91 -31.76
C GLU A 210 -32.90 -110.29 -32.34
N THR A 211 -32.44 -110.83 -33.48
CA THR A 211 -31.22 -110.34 -34.13
C THR A 211 -31.44 -108.98 -34.81
N SER A 212 -32.62 -108.75 -35.39
CA SER A 212 -32.96 -107.47 -36.02
C SER A 212 -33.10 -106.35 -34.99
N ALA A 213 -33.77 -106.61 -33.86
CA ALA A 213 -33.89 -105.63 -32.77
C ALA A 213 -32.53 -105.15 -32.24
N ALA A 214 -31.60 -106.09 -32.00
CA ALA A 214 -30.25 -105.78 -31.53
C ALA A 214 -29.43 -105.01 -32.58
N LYS A 215 -29.52 -105.41 -33.86
CA LYS A 215 -28.76 -104.80 -34.97
C LYS A 215 -29.24 -103.38 -35.30
N LEU A 216 -30.55 -103.12 -35.30
CA LEU A 216 -31.13 -101.80 -35.57
C LEU A 216 -30.78 -100.81 -34.44
N SER A 217 -30.77 -101.27 -33.19
CA SER A 217 -30.42 -100.42 -32.05
C SER A 217 -28.93 -100.06 -32.01
N SER A 218 -28.03 -101.00 -32.36
CA SER A 218 -26.58 -100.73 -32.40
C SER A 218 -26.18 -99.80 -33.55
N ARG A 219 -26.91 -99.82 -34.67
CA ARG A 219 -26.65 -98.94 -35.82
C ARG A 219 -26.92 -97.46 -35.49
N ARG A 220 -28.00 -97.20 -34.75
CA ARG A 220 -28.36 -95.84 -34.29
C ARG A 220 -27.33 -95.24 -33.33
N LEU A 221 -26.69 -96.04 -32.49
CA LEU A 221 -25.59 -95.58 -31.62
C LEU A 221 -24.31 -95.26 -32.40
N GLY A 222 -24.00 -96.06 -33.42
CA GLY A 222 -22.80 -95.87 -34.24
C GLY A 222 -22.86 -94.61 -35.12
N GLU A 223 -24.04 -94.23 -35.59
CA GLU A 223 -24.26 -93.00 -36.36
C GLU A 223 -24.06 -91.74 -35.49
N LEU A 224 -24.50 -91.77 -34.23
CA LEU A 224 -24.31 -90.67 -33.27
C LEU A 224 -22.85 -90.52 -32.79
N ASP A 225 -22.07 -91.60 -32.67
CA ASP A 225 -20.63 -91.52 -32.33
C ASP A 225 -19.77 -90.97 -33.48
N ALA A 226 -20.15 -91.27 -34.73
CA ALA A 226 -19.46 -90.73 -35.91
C ALA A 226 -19.69 -89.21 -36.07
N GLU A 227 -20.90 -88.73 -35.81
CA GLU A 227 -21.27 -87.31 -35.86
C GLU A 227 -20.55 -86.47 -34.78
N MET A 228 -20.28 -87.02 -33.60
CA MET A 228 -19.48 -86.33 -32.57
C MET A 228 -18.03 -86.09 -33.00
N LYS A 229 -17.37 -87.07 -33.62
CA LYS A 229 -15.94 -86.98 -33.99
C LYS A 229 -15.68 -86.02 -35.16
N GLU A 230 -16.61 -85.90 -36.10
CA GLU A 230 -16.47 -85.00 -37.26
C GLU A 230 -16.58 -83.53 -36.86
N ILE A 231 -17.42 -83.21 -35.86
CA ILE A 231 -17.64 -81.84 -35.42
C ILE A 231 -16.57 -81.37 -34.40
N GLU A 232 -15.98 -82.28 -33.61
CA GLU A 232 -14.83 -81.94 -32.76
C GLU A 232 -13.59 -81.48 -33.55
N ALA A 233 -13.39 -82.03 -34.76
CA ALA A 233 -12.34 -81.59 -35.68
C ALA A 233 -12.64 -80.18 -36.26
N ALA A 234 -13.90 -79.90 -36.60
CA ALA A 234 -14.33 -78.60 -37.13
C ALA A 234 -14.27 -77.46 -36.08
N ASP A 235 -14.63 -77.74 -34.83
CA ASP A 235 -14.58 -76.75 -33.73
C ASP A 235 -13.13 -76.34 -33.39
N SER A 236 -12.17 -77.27 -33.52
CA SER A 236 -10.75 -77.01 -33.28
C SER A 236 -10.13 -76.09 -34.34
N GLN A 237 -10.56 -76.22 -35.60
CA GLN A 237 -10.10 -75.38 -36.71
C GLN A 237 -10.67 -73.95 -36.62
N ARG A 238 -11.95 -73.81 -36.27
CA ARG A 238 -12.63 -72.51 -36.05
C ARG A 238 -11.99 -71.69 -34.92
N LEU A 239 -11.58 -72.36 -33.83
CA LEU A 239 -10.92 -71.70 -32.71
C LEU A 239 -9.53 -71.16 -33.12
N GLY A 240 -8.77 -71.91 -33.93
CA GLY A 240 -7.47 -71.49 -34.46
C GLY A 240 -7.52 -70.28 -35.40
N GLU A 241 -8.55 -70.18 -36.26
CA GLU A 241 -8.76 -69.02 -37.15
C GLU A 241 -9.19 -67.76 -36.39
N THR A 242 -10.01 -67.93 -35.34
CA THR A 242 -10.44 -66.83 -34.47
C THR A 242 -9.26 -66.22 -33.69
N PHE A 243 -8.28 -67.03 -33.27
CA PHE A 243 -7.05 -66.55 -32.62
C PHE A 243 -6.15 -65.74 -33.57
N ARG A 244 -5.95 -66.18 -34.82
CA ARG A 244 -5.07 -65.49 -35.78
C ARG A 244 -5.66 -64.19 -36.35
N SER A 245 -6.94 -64.20 -36.70
CA SER A 245 -7.65 -63.01 -37.21
C SER A 245 -7.74 -61.92 -36.15
N SER A 246 -8.02 -62.30 -34.91
CA SER A 246 -8.01 -61.40 -33.76
C SER A 246 -6.63 -60.75 -33.57
N ASP A 247 -5.53 -61.51 -33.52
CA ASP A 247 -4.20 -60.94 -33.18
C ASP A 247 -3.70 -59.88 -34.17
N HIS A 248 -4.01 -60.03 -35.47
CA HIS A 248 -3.64 -59.04 -36.49
C HIS A 248 -4.45 -57.74 -36.37
N GLU A 249 -5.77 -57.84 -36.14
CA GLU A 249 -6.68 -56.69 -35.96
C GLU A 249 -6.32 -55.89 -34.69
N TRP A 250 -5.86 -56.56 -33.63
CA TRP A 250 -5.48 -55.88 -32.39
C TRP A 250 -4.16 -55.12 -32.49
N ARG A 251 -3.17 -55.65 -33.23
CA ARG A 251 -1.88 -54.98 -33.43
C ARG A 251 -2.02 -53.69 -34.24
N SER A 252 -2.90 -53.67 -35.24
CA SER A 252 -3.16 -52.46 -36.03
C SER A 252 -3.87 -51.37 -35.21
N LEU A 253 -4.87 -51.73 -34.39
CA LEU A 253 -5.58 -50.77 -33.54
C LEU A 253 -4.69 -50.13 -32.46
N ILE A 254 -3.76 -50.91 -31.88
CA ILE A 254 -2.77 -50.37 -30.92
C ILE A 254 -1.79 -49.43 -31.63
N ALA A 255 -1.33 -49.78 -32.84
CA ALA A 255 -0.43 -48.93 -33.61
C ALA A 255 -1.09 -47.60 -34.02
N GLU A 256 -2.31 -47.65 -34.55
CA GLU A 256 -3.07 -46.45 -34.94
C GLU A 256 -3.42 -45.57 -33.72
N GLY A 257 -3.80 -46.19 -32.60
CA GLY A 257 -4.06 -45.48 -31.34
C GLY A 257 -2.81 -44.79 -30.77
N ASN A 258 -1.66 -45.46 -30.83
CA ASN A 258 -0.39 -44.88 -30.41
C ASN A 258 0.02 -43.70 -31.30
N GLN A 259 -0.11 -43.84 -32.63
CA GLN A 259 0.21 -42.77 -33.56
C GLN A 259 -0.64 -41.51 -33.30
N LYS A 260 -1.94 -41.65 -33.06
CA LYS A 260 -2.82 -40.51 -32.72
C LYS A 260 -2.49 -39.87 -31.37
N LEU A 261 -2.05 -40.66 -30.38
CA LEU A 261 -1.60 -40.14 -29.09
C LEU A 261 -0.26 -39.40 -29.19
N ASP A 262 0.66 -39.91 -30.02
CA ASP A 262 1.97 -39.28 -30.29
C ASP A 262 1.82 -37.95 -31.05
N GLU A 263 0.97 -37.91 -32.08
CA GLU A 263 0.64 -36.68 -32.81
C GLU A 263 0.06 -35.61 -31.88
N ARG A 264 -0.85 -35.99 -30.96
CA ARG A 264 -1.40 -35.05 -29.97
C ARG A 264 -0.36 -34.57 -28.97
N LEU A 265 0.52 -35.44 -28.48
CA LEU A 265 1.61 -35.06 -27.57
C LEU A 265 2.57 -34.08 -28.26
N ASN A 266 2.90 -34.32 -29.52
CA ASN A 266 3.80 -33.47 -30.31
C ASN A 266 3.20 -32.09 -30.63
N GLN A 267 1.87 -31.96 -30.71
CA GLN A 267 1.19 -30.68 -30.93
C GLN A 267 1.00 -29.84 -29.66
N MET A 268 1.00 -30.45 -28.46
CA MET A 268 0.77 -29.77 -27.18
C MET A 268 1.75 -28.63 -26.85
N PRO A 269 3.08 -28.75 -27.07
CA PRO A 269 4.02 -27.66 -26.77
C PRO A 269 3.66 -26.36 -27.48
N SER A 270 3.39 -26.44 -28.79
CA SER A 270 3.01 -25.27 -29.61
C SER A 270 1.66 -24.64 -29.18
N ALA A 271 0.74 -25.46 -28.66
CA ALA A 271 -0.55 -24.97 -28.16
C ALA A 271 -0.39 -24.27 -26.80
N LEU A 272 0.45 -24.81 -25.92
CA LEU A 272 0.79 -24.21 -24.63
C LEU A 272 1.55 -22.89 -24.80
N GLU A 273 2.47 -22.79 -25.76
CA GLU A 273 3.18 -21.55 -26.09
C GLU A 273 2.23 -20.47 -26.61
N ARG A 274 1.37 -20.79 -27.59
CA ARG A 274 0.35 -19.85 -28.08
C ARG A 274 -0.59 -19.36 -26.96
N MET A 275 -0.95 -20.24 -26.03
CA MET A 275 -1.79 -19.87 -24.88
C MET A 275 -1.03 -18.97 -23.90
N ARG A 276 0.25 -19.28 -23.63
CA ARG A 276 1.14 -18.44 -22.81
C ARG A 276 1.25 -17.04 -23.42
N ASP A 277 1.57 -16.94 -24.70
CA ASP A 277 1.83 -15.66 -25.36
C ASP A 277 0.57 -14.80 -25.43
N ARG A 278 -0.62 -15.40 -25.64
CA ARG A 278 -1.90 -14.70 -25.51
C ARG A 278 -2.17 -14.18 -24.10
N LEU A 279 -1.92 -15.01 -23.08
CA LEU A 279 -2.14 -14.62 -21.68
C LEU A 279 -1.17 -13.51 -21.27
N PHE A 280 0.11 -13.64 -21.62
CA PHE A 280 1.11 -12.60 -21.40
C PHE A 280 0.77 -11.31 -22.14
N GLY A 281 0.38 -11.38 -23.42
CA GLY A 281 -0.07 -10.21 -24.17
C GLY A 281 -1.24 -9.49 -23.50
N ARG A 282 -2.27 -10.23 -23.06
CA ARG A 282 -3.41 -9.64 -22.32
C ARG A 282 -2.99 -9.00 -21.00
N ILE A 283 -2.12 -9.66 -20.24
CA ILE A 283 -1.60 -9.12 -18.97
C ILE A 283 -0.78 -7.86 -19.24
N GLN A 284 0.08 -7.88 -20.26
CA GLN A 284 0.93 -6.76 -20.62
C GLN A 284 0.12 -5.55 -21.08
N THR A 285 -0.83 -5.71 -21.99
CA THR A 285 -1.70 -4.61 -22.43
C THR A 285 -2.54 -4.05 -21.27
N ALA A 286 -3.06 -4.90 -20.39
CA ALA A 286 -3.79 -4.46 -19.20
C ALA A 286 -2.87 -3.73 -18.20
N HIS A 287 -1.63 -4.17 -18.05
CA HIS A 287 -0.63 -3.51 -17.22
C HIS A 287 -0.24 -2.14 -17.78
N GLU A 288 0.07 -2.05 -19.08
CA GLU A 288 0.41 -0.80 -19.77
C GLU A 288 -0.73 0.21 -19.69
N ALA A 289 -1.98 -0.24 -19.89
CA ALA A 289 -3.16 0.61 -19.71
C ALA A 289 -3.33 1.11 -18.27
N ARG A 290 -3.13 0.24 -17.26
CA ARG A 290 -3.16 0.66 -15.84
C ARG A 290 -2.05 1.63 -15.50
N VAL A 291 -0.83 1.41 -15.98
CA VAL A 291 0.31 2.30 -15.74
C VAL A 291 0.09 3.64 -16.41
N SER A 292 -0.40 3.66 -17.65
CA SER A 292 -0.71 4.91 -18.36
C SER A 292 -1.86 5.68 -17.69
N GLY A 293 -2.91 4.98 -17.25
CA GLY A 293 -4.01 5.58 -16.50
C GLY A 293 -3.53 6.19 -15.18
N ALA A 294 -2.77 5.44 -14.39
CA ALA A 294 -2.21 5.91 -13.13
C ALA A 294 -1.23 7.09 -13.32
N ARG A 295 -0.43 7.08 -14.39
CA ARG A 295 0.43 8.23 -14.74
C ARG A 295 -0.41 9.46 -15.11
N GLY A 296 -1.42 9.31 -15.96
CA GLY A 296 -2.31 10.40 -16.33
C GLY A 296 -3.06 11.00 -15.14
N GLU A 297 -3.55 10.15 -14.23
CA GLU A 297 -4.17 10.59 -12.96
C GLU A 297 -3.16 11.33 -12.08
N SER A 298 -1.92 10.82 -11.96
CA SER A 298 -0.86 11.47 -11.18
C SER A 298 -0.46 12.82 -11.78
N ASP A 299 -0.29 12.90 -13.10
CA ASP A 299 0.10 14.13 -13.79
C ASP A 299 -1.00 15.19 -13.68
N ALA A 300 -2.26 14.78 -13.80
CA ALA A 300 -3.42 15.65 -13.60
C ALA A 300 -3.51 16.15 -12.15
N ALA A 301 -3.27 15.27 -11.17
CA ALA A 301 -3.23 15.65 -9.76
C ALA A 301 -2.08 16.62 -9.45
N ILE A 302 -0.89 16.40 -10.01
CA ILE A 302 0.26 17.30 -9.88
C ILE A 302 -0.04 18.66 -10.51
N ALA A 303 -0.62 18.70 -11.71
CA ALA A 303 -0.97 19.94 -12.39
C ALA A 303 -2.05 20.73 -11.63
N ALA A 304 -3.09 20.06 -11.12
CA ALA A 304 -4.13 20.68 -10.30
C ALA A 304 -3.56 21.23 -8.99
N PHE A 305 -2.69 20.49 -8.32
CA PHE A 305 -2.02 20.95 -7.11
C PHE A 305 -1.13 22.17 -7.38
N ALA A 306 -0.34 22.16 -8.46
CA ALA A 306 0.50 23.29 -8.85
C ALA A 306 -0.33 24.54 -9.20
N ALA A 307 -1.47 24.37 -9.89
CA ALA A 307 -2.38 25.46 -10.20
C ALA A 307 -2.98 26.09 -8.94
N GLU A 308 -3.43 25.27 -7.98
CA GLU A 308 -3.99 25.76 -6.71
C GLU A 308 -2.91 26.42 -5.84
N GLN A 309 -1.70 25.87 -5.81
CA GLN A 309 -0.56 26.47 -5.12
C GLN A 309 -0.22 27.84 -5.71
N ASN A 310 -0.14 27.97 -7.04
CA ASN A 310 0.12 29.24 -7.71
C ASN A 310 -0.99 30.25 -7.47
N LYS A 311 -2.25 29.84 -7.53
CA LYS A 311 -3.40 30.70 -7.23
C LYS A 311 -3.36 31.22 -5.79
N THR A 312 -3.07 30.35 -4.83
CA THR A 312 -2.95 30.73 -3.42
C THR A 312 -1.77 31.66 -3.19
N LYS A 313 -0.63 31.37 -3.82
CA LYS A 313 0.57 32.23 -3.75
C LYS A 313 0.29 33.62 -4.32
N GLN A 314 -0.31 33.69 -5.51
CA GLN A 314 -0.66 34.96 -6.16
C GLN A 314 -1.65 35.76 -5.28
N ALA A 315 -2.70 35.12 -4.76
CA ALA A 315 -3.66 35.80 -3.89
C ALA A 315 -3.00 36.37 -2.61
N ARG A 316 -2.00 35.68 -2.05
CA ARG A 316 -1.22 36.18 -0.91
C ARG A 316 -0.27 37.30 -1.29
N GLU A 317 0.38 37.22 -2.46
CA GLU A 317 1.24 38.28 -2.99
C GLU A 317 0.42 39.56 -3.27
N ASP A 318 -0.77 39.43 -3.85
CA ASP A 318 -1.69 40.55 -4.11
C ASP A 318 -2.22 41.15 -2.79
N GLU A 319 -2.62 40.32 -1.81
CA GLU A 319 -3.06 40.78 -0.49
C GLU A 319 -1.94 41.52 0.25
N PHE A 320 -0.72 40.98 0.20
CA PHE A 320 0.46 41.62 0.77
C PHE A 320 0.75 42.95 0.07
N GLY A 321 0.79 42.97 -1.27
CA GLY A 321 1.01 44.18 -2.07
C GLY A 321 0.02 45.28 -1.72
N SER A 322 -1.28 44.97 -1.68
CA SER A 322 -2.33 45.93 -1.32
C SER A 322 -2.16 46.49 0.10
N LYS A 323 -1.77 45.66 1.08
CA LYS A 323 -1.49 46.13 2.45
C LYS A 323 -0.26 47.03 2.50
N VAL A 324 0.79 46.71 1.75
CA VAL A 324 1.97 47.59 1.68
C VAL A 324 1.64 48.91 0.99
N ASP A 325 0.83 48.90 -0.07
CA ASP A 325 0.43 50.11 -0.77
C ASP A 325 -0.40 51.04 0.13
N ALA A 326 -1.31 50.49 0.94
CA ALA A 326 -2.06 51.27 1.95
C ALA A 326 -1.14 51.87 3.04
N LEU A 327 -0.11 51.12 3.46
CA LEU A 327 0.91 51.64 4.38
C LEU A 327 1.76 52.73 3.73
N LEU A 328 2.12 52.58 2.46
CA LEU A 328 2.87 53.60 1.70
C LEU A 328 2.06 54.88 1.51
N GLU A 329 0.76 54.77 1.27
CA GLU A 329 -0.12 55.94 1.22
C GLU A 329 -0.08 56.68 2.56
N THR A 330 -0.32 55.97 3.67
CA THR A 330 -0.26 56.56 5.03
C THR A 330 1.11 57.18 5.34
N TRP A 331 2.18 56.51 4.93
CA TRP A 331 3.56 56.98 5.09
C TRP A 331 3.79 58.30 4.33
N ASN A 332 3.36 58.37 3.07
CA ASN A 332 3.51 59.54 2.23
C ASN A 332 2.62 60.71 2.67
N THR A 333 1.46 60.45 3.27
CA THR A 333 0.57 61.52 3.74
C THR A 333 0.91 62.05 5.13
N SER A 334 1.53 61.23 5.98
CA SER A 334 1.71 61.56 7.40
C SER A 334 3.17 61.69 7.81
N VAL A 335 4.05 60.77 7.36
CA VAL A 335 5.45 60.72 7.83
C VAL A 335 6.36 61.57 6.95
N VAL A 336 6.22 61.47 5.62
CA VAL A 336 7.04 62.25 4.67
C VAL A 336 6.87 63.76 4.87
N PRO A 337 5.66 64.33 5.03
CA PRO A 337 5.50 65.76 5.23
C PRO A 337 6.13 66.25 6.54
N LEU A 338 5.97 65.49 7.64
CA LEU A 338 6.58 65.82 8.93
C LEU A 338 8.11 65.81 8.84
N ALA A 339 8.69 64.82 8.17
CA ALA A 339 10.13 64.77 8.00
C ALA A 339 10.65 65.90 7.09
N ASN A 340 9.89 66.29 6.07
CA ASN A 340 10.21 67.47 5.26
C ASN A 340 10.13 68.76 6.09
N GLU A 341 9.14 68.89 6.99
CA GLU A 341 9.05 70.01 7.92
C GLU A 341 10.29 70.08 8.83
N ILE A 342 10.76 68.94 9.37
CA ILE A 342 11.99 68.91 10.17
C ILE A 342 13.22 69.32 9.34
N ARG A 343 13.32 68.88 8.07
CA ARG A 343 14.40 69.32 7.18
C ARG A 343 14.35 70.81 6.88
N GLU A 344 13.16 71.35 6.64
CA GLU A 344 12.98 72.78 6.45
C GLU A 344 13.32 73.56 7.73
N LEU A 345 12.95 73.07 8.91
CA LEU A 345 13.37 73.63 10.19
C LEU A 345 14.90 73.60 10.34
N ALA A 346 15.55 72.48 9.99
CA ALA A 346 17.01 72.37 10.01
C ALA A 346 17.67 73.39 9.05
N ARG A 347 17.13 73.56 7.84
CA ARG A 347 17.61 74.53 6.84
C ARG A 347 17.46 75.97 7.34
N HIS A 348 16.27 76.38 7.75
CA HIS A 348 16.03 77.73 8.28
C HIS A 348 16.87 78.02 9.52
N SER A 349 17.04 77.01 10.38
CA SER A 349 17.87 77.13 11.57
C SER A 349 19.35 77.33 11.21
N ARG A 350 19.87 76.65 10.18
CA ARG A 350 21.24 76.87 9.65
C ARG A 350 21.41 78.23 8.97
N GLU A 351 20.37 78.77 8.34
CA GLU A 351 20.42 80.12 7.73
C GLU A 351 20.51 81.19 8.81
N ARG A 352 19.74 81.06 9.89
CA ARG A 352 19.77 82.00 11.01
C ARG A 352 20.98 81.81 11.93
N PHE A 353 21.42 80.57 12.10
CA PHE A 353 22.54 80.18 12.96
C PHE A 353 23.56 79.35 12.16
N PRO A 354 24.40 80.00 11.34
CA PRO A 354 25.34 79.32 10.47
C PRO A 354 26.33 78.46 11.26
N ALA A 355 26.83 77.41 10.61
CA ALA A 355 27.91 76.58 11.13
C ALA A 355 29.13 77.48 11.42
N TRP A 356 29.82 77.20 12.53
CA TRP A 356 31.02 77.93 12.85
C TRP A 356 32.14 77.59 11.86
N THR A 357 32.48 78.58 11.04
CA THR A 357 33.62 78.55 10.11
C THR A 357 34.41 79.83 10.30
N THR A 358 35.68 79.86 9.92
CA THR A 358 36.50 81.08 9.99
C THR A 358 35.80 82.25 9.30
N ALA A 359 35.24 82.02 8.11
CA ALA A 359 34.49 83.04 7.38
C ALA A 359 33.20 83.49 8.10
N ALA A 360 32.48 82.59 8.76
CA ALA A 360 31.28 82.96 9.54
C ALA A 360 31.65 83.81 10.77
N CYS A 361 32.76 83.49 11.44
CA CYS A 361 33.30 84.29 12.55
C CYS A 361 33.75 85.68 12.07
N GLU A 362 34.48 85.75 10.96
CA GLU A 362 34.99 87.00 10.36
C GLU A 362 33.88 87.90 9.79
N ASN A 363 32.75 87.34 9.40
CA ASN A 363 31.61 88.08 8.86
C ASN A 363 30.44 88.17 9.83
N TRP A 364 30.65 87.85 11.11
CA TRP A 364 29.59 87.95 12.12
C TRP A 364 29.05 89.38 12.20
N GLN A 365 27.73 89.48 12.27
CA GLN A 365 26.96 90.71 12.40
C GLN A 365 26.08 90.63 13.64
N VAL A 366 25.80 91.80 14.23
CA VAL A 366 24.94 91.92 15.40
C VAL A 366 23.52 91.46 15.07
N PRO A 367 22.93 90.52 15.85
CA PRO A 367 21.55 90.13 15.66
C PRO A 367 20.59 91.32 15.83
N ALA A 368 19.71 91.54 14.85
CA ALA A 368 18.74 92.65 14.89
C ALA A 368 17.58 92.40 15.86
N ASP A 369 17.23 91.14 16.11
CA ASP A 369 16.12 90.70 16.97
C ASP A 369 16.58 89.60 17.92
N SER A 370 15.96 89.48 19.09
CA SER A 370 16.18 88.37 20.02
C SER A 370 15.34 87.15 19.58
N PRO A 371 15.96 86.02 19.19
CA PRO A 371 15.23 84.83 18.75
C PRO A 371 14.50 84.13 19.92
N THR A 372 13.35 83.52 19.62
CA THR A 372 12.60 82.67 20.57
C THR A 372 13.27 81.31 20.81
N ALA A 373 14.13 80.88 19.89
CA ALA A 373 14.96 79.69 20.04
C ALA A 373 16.33 79.85 19.38
N VAL A 374 17.37 79.36 20.04
CA VAL A 374 18.77 79.40 19.54
C VAL A 374 19.25 77.99 19.27
N ARG A 375 19.69 77.72 18.04
CA ARG A 375 20.34 76.45 17.68
C ARG A 375 21.71 76.36 18.31
N VAL A 376 21.97 75.26 19.02
CA VAL A 376 23.25 75.00 19.70
C VAL A 376 23.93 73.71 19.24
N GLY A 377 23.28 72.95 18.35
CA GLY A 377 23.86 71.74 17.75
C GLY A 377 22.96 71.06 16.74
N ASP A 378 23.39 69.87 16.34
CA ASP A 378 22.66 68.92 15.49
C ASP A 378 22.26 67.68 16.29
N LEU A 379 21.06 67.18 16.00
CA LEU A 379 20.51 65.92 16.47
C LEU A 379 20.40 65.00 15.25
N PRO A 380 21.41 64.15 14.97
CA PRO A 380 21.35 63.20 13.87
C PRO A 380 20.23 62.18 14.12
N LEU A 381 19.36 62.00 13.13
CA LEU A 381 18.28 61.04 13.14
C LEU A 381 18.61 59.86 12.22
N ASP A 382 18.79 58.69 12.82
CA ASP A 382 18.97 57.40 12.16
C ASP A 382 17.63 56.65 12.12
N LEU A 383 16.96 56.72 10.98
CA LEU A 383 15.64 56.11 10.77
C LEU A 383 15.70 54.58 10.76
N THR A 384 16.87 53.97 10.57
CA THR A 384 17.02 52.51 10.64
C THR A 384 16.80 51.99 12.07
N LYS A 385 16.93 52.86 13.07
CA LYS A 385 16.72 52.56 14.50
C LYS A 385 15.53 53.32 15.08
N PHE A 386 15.24 54.51 14.55
CA PHE A 386 14.17 55.37 15.03
C PHE A 386 12.80 54.70 14.93
N ALA A 387 12.02 54.81 16.01
CA ALA A 387 10.67 54.28 16.11
C ALA A 387 10.51 52.78 15.74
N GLY A 388 11.56 51.96 15.93
CA GLY A 388 11.54 50.52 15.58
C GLY A 388 12.12 50.20 14.22
N GLY A 389 12.63 51.21 13.49
CA GLY A 389 13.30 51.07 12.21
C GLY A 389 12.40 51.27 11.01
N LEU A 390 13.02 51.47 9.85
CA LEU A 390 12.31 51.57 8.57
C LEU A 390 11.67 50.22 8.21
N PRO A 391 10.45 50.23 7.65
CA PRO A 391 9.87 49.03 7.06
C PRO A 391 10.80 48.41 6.01
N SER A 392 10.83 47.08 5.91
CA SER A 392 11.78 46.35 5.05
C SER A 392 11.58 46.56 3.55
N ASP A 393 10.43 47.08 3.13
CA ASP A 393 10.17 47.37 1.72
C ASP A 393 10.99 48.61 1.28
N PRO A 394 11.84 48.51 0.24
CA PRO A 394 12.71 49.61 -0.20
C PRO A 394 11.98 50.90 -0.59
N ARG A 395 10.68 50.83 -0.89
CA ARG A 395 9.88 52.02 -1.23
C ARG A 395 9.78 53.00 -0.07
N PHE A 396 9.84 52.54 1.18
CA PHE A 396 9.84 53.42 2.35
C PHE A 396 11.16 54.18 2.49
N SER A 397 12.30 53.50 2.40
CA SER A 397 13.61 54.15 2.49
C SER A 397 13.89 55.08 1.31
N ALA A 398 13.40 54.77 0.10
CA ALA A 398 13.57 55.62 -1.07
C ALA A 398 12.92 57.02 -0.95
N THR A 399 11.84 57.16 -0.16
CA THR A 399 11.13 58.43 0.01
C THR A 399 11.80 59.39 0.99
N LEU A 400 12.41 58.84 2.04
CA LEU A 400 12.86 59.59 3.20
C LEU A 400 14.38 59.52 3.41
N GLY A 401 15.07 58.60 2.74
CA GLY A 401 16.44 58.25 3.08
C GLY A 401 16.52 57.56 4.43
N GLU A 402 17.74 57.22 4.83
CA GLU A 402 17.99 56.50 6.09
C GLU A 402 18.40 57.44 7.23
N ASN A 403 18.95 58.61 6.90
CA ASN A 403 19.46 59.56 7.88
C ASN A 403 19.12 61.00 7.49
N PHE A 404 18.82 61.84 8.48
CA PHE A 404 18.78 63.30 8.33
C PHE A 404 19.00 64.00 9.67
N ASP A 405 19.33 65.28 9.65
CA ASP A 405 19.63 66.04 10.87
C ASP A 405 18.43 66.89 11.30
N ALA A 406 18.16 66.94 12.61
CA ALA A 406 17.27 67.90 13.23
C ALA A 406 18.09 68.95 14.02
N PRO A 407 17.67 70.21 14.09
CA PRO A 407 18.39 71.21 14.86
C PRO A 407 18.15 71.02 16.36
N PHE A 408 19.22 70.90 17.14
CA PHE A 408 19.13 70.97 18.60
C PHE A 408 19.13 72.43 19.03
N SER A 409 18.01 72.91 19.58
CA SER A 409 17.80 74.32 19.91
C SER A 409 17.28 74.50 21.33
N LEU A 410 17.69 75.58 21.97
CA LEU A 410 17.21 76.01 23.28
C LEU A 410 16.11 77.05 23.07
N ALA A 411 14.92 76.82 23.64
CA ALA A 411 13.76 77.68 23.47
C ALA A 411 13.47 78.48 24.75
N PHE A 412 13.14 79.76 24.59
CA PHE A 412 12.85 80.67 25.69
C PHE A 412 11.33 80.90 25.80
N PRO A 413 10.72 80.79 27.01
CA PRO A 413 11.37 80.59 28.30
C PRO A 413 11.78 79.14 28.62
N GLU A 414 11.09 78.13 28.07
CA GLU A 414 11.44 76.72 28.30
C GLU A 414 11.24 75.89 27.02
N PRO A 415 12.11 74.89 26.74
CA PRO A 415 13.25 74.44 27.54
C PRO A 415 14.59 75.08 27.11
N ALA A 416 15.20 75.90 27.99
CA ALA A 416 16.50 76.56 27.73
C ALA A 416 17.64 76.17 28.69
N SER A 417 17.37 75.34 29.71
CA SER A 417 18.39 74.82 30.64
C SER A 417 18.94 73.47 30.17
N VAL A 418 20.23 73.24 30.33
CA VAL A 418 20.95 72.04 29.87
C VAL A 418 21.75 71.42 31.02
N LEU A 419 21.67 70.10 31.15
CA LEU A 419 22.44 69.30 32.11
C LEU A 419 23.25 68.25 31.36
N VAL A 420 24.57 68.40 31.36
CA VAL A 420 25.53 67.46 30.76
C VAL A 420 26.13 66.57 31.85
N GLU A 421 25.71 65.32 31.93
CA GLU A 421 26.22 64.31 32.85
C GLU A 421 27.42 63.60 32.22
N THR A 422 28.58 63.63 32.87
CA THR A 422 29.83 63.04 32.37
C THR A 422 30.30 61.92 33.29
N ASP A 423 30.74 60.80 32.72
CA ASP A 423 31.30 59.65 33.45
C ASP A 423 32.80 59.78 33.79
N GLY A 424 33.44 60.86 33.34
CA GLY A 424 34.88 61.12 33.51
C GLY A 424 35.79 60.48 32.45
N SER A 425 35.23 59.95 31.37
CA SER A 425 36.01 59.46 30.22
C SER A 425 36.78 60.56 29.48
N ASP A 426 36.23 61.78 29.44
CA ASP A 426 36.91 63.01 29.04
C ASP A 426 36.51 64.12 30.01
N GLU A 427 37.46 64.57 30.83
CA GLU A 427 37.22 65.53 31.92
C GLU A 427 36.78 66.91 31.43
N SER A 428 37.11 67.27 30.18
CA SER A 428 36.80 68.58 29.61
C SER A 428 35.66 68.54 28.58
N ALA A 429 35.14 67.36 28.20
CA ALA A 429 34.08 67.25 27.21
C ALA A 429 32.82 68.04 27.59
N GLY A 430 32.36 67.92 28.84
CA GLY A 430 31.18 68.64 29.29
C GLY A 430 31.43 70.16 29.36
N ALA A 431 32.58 70.60 29.88
CA ALA A 431 32.95 72.02 29.91
C ALA A 431 33.04 72.63 28.49
N ARG A 432 33.65 71.91 27.53
CA ARG A 432 33.68 72.32 26.11
C ARG A 432 32.29 72.40 25.48
N ALA A 433 31.37 71.49 25.84
CA ALA A 433 29.98 71.56 25.39
C ALA A 433 29.27 72.80 25.95
N LEU A 434 29.43 73.10 27.25
CA LEU A 434 28.88 74.32 27.85
C LEU A 434 29.48 75.58 27.23
N HIS A 435 30.78 75.60 26.96
CA HIS A 435 31.46 76.70 26.26
C HIS A 435 30.88 76.91 24.85
N ALA A 436 30.68 75.83 24.08
CA ALA A 436 30.07 75.89 22.75
C ALA A 436 28.64 76.47 22.79
N VAL A 437 27.82 76.03 23.75
CA VAL A 437 26.47 76.55 23.98
C VAL A 437 26.51 78.03 24.38
N ALA A 438 27.36 78.41 25.35
CA ALA A 438 27.48 79.78 25.82
C ALA A 438 27.93 80.74 24.72
N LEU A 439 28.97 80.38 23.95
CA LEU A 439 29.43 81.18 22.82
C LEU A 439 28.32 81.37 21.78
N ARG A 440 27.57 80.30 21.48
CA ARG A 440 26.45 80.37 20.55
C ARG A 440 25.33 81.27 21.06
N LEU A 441 24.98 81.21 22.34
CA LEU A 441 23.98 82.08 22.95
C LEU A 441 24.40 83.56 22.89
N VAL A 442 25.63 83.87 23.33
CA VAL A 442 26.18 85.24 23.29
C VAL A 442 26.18 85.80 21.87
N ALA A 443 26.53 84.98 20.87
CA ALA A 443 26.61 85.43 19.48
C ALA A 443 25.24 85.52 18.77
N SER A 444 24.19 84.92 19.33
CA SER A 444 22.87 84.79 18.71
C SER A 444 21.82 85.69 19.35
N LEU A 445 22.01 86.10 20.60
CA LEU A 445 21.16 87.06 21.29
C LEU A 445 21.65 88.48 20.98
N GLN A 446 20.74 89.46 21.04
CA GLN A 446 21.12 90.86 20.94
C GLN A 446 22.12 91.21 22.06
N PRO A 447 23.22 91.93 21.77
CA PRO A 447 24.10 92.45 22.80
C PRO A 447 23.32 93.20 23.89
N GLY A 448 23.73 93.04 25.14
CA GLY A 448 23.03 93.64 26.30
C GLY A 448 21.78 92.89 26.76
N ARG A 449 21.25 91.91 26.01
CA ARG A 449 20.08 91.08 26.41
C ARG A 449 20.42 89.79 27.14
N SER A 450 21.70 89.52 27.36
CA SER A 450 22.16 88.33 28.07
C SER A 450 23.23 88.68 29.09
N SER A 451 23.29 87.94 30.19
CA SER A 451 24.33 88.01 31.21
C SER A 451 24.75 86.61 31.60
N PHE A 452 26.04 86.37 31.79
CA PHE A 452 26.60 85.06 32.10
C PHE A 452 27.35 85.05 33.42
N LEU A 453 27.10 84.01 34.21
CA LEU A 453 27.80 83.69 35.45
C LEU A 453 28.54 82.36 35.26
N PHE A 454 29.88 82.40 35.22
CA PHE A 454 30.71 81.20 35.07
C PHE A 454 31.26 80.73 36.43
N ILE A 455 31.01 79.46 36.73
CA ILE A 455 31.46 78.76 37.93
C ILE A 455 32.26 77.53 37.48
N ASP A 456 33.53 77.44 37.88
CA ASP A 456 34.40 76.31 37.55
C ASP A 456 35.37 75.97 38.71
N PRO A 457 34.88 75.34 39.78
CA PRO A 457 35.67 74.95 40.95
C PRO A 457 36.81 73.95 40.66
N VAL A 458 36.81 73.26 39.51
CA VAL A 458 37.78 72.19 39.21
C VAL A 458 38.75 72.59 38.10
N GLY A 459 38.25 73.03 36.95
CA GLY A 459 39.04 73.40 35.78
C GLY A 459 39.72 74.77 35.87
N LEU A 460 39.45 75.51 36.95
CA LEU A 460 39.99 76.85 37.23
C LEU A 460 39.75 77.86 36.09
N GLY A 461 38.72 77.63 35.28
CA GLY A 461 38.32 78.49 34.17
C GLY A 461 39.08 78.25 32.86
N LYS A 462 39.90 77.20 32.76
CA LYS A 462 40.69 76.90 31.54
C LYS A 462 39.81 76.81 30.28
N ASP A 463 38.68 76.13 30.36
CA ASP A 463 37.81 75.87 29.22
C ASP A 463 36.92 77.07 28.83
N PHE A 464 36.85 78.10 29.69
CA PHE A 464 36.12 79.34 29.44
C PHE A 464 37.02 80.57 29.22
N ALA A 465 38.35 80.39 29.27
CA ALA A 465 39.31 81.49 29.19
C ALA A 465 39.12 82.36 27.92
N GLY A 466 38.77 81.74 26.79
CA GLY A 466 38.51 82.45 25.53
C GLY A 466 37.32 83.42 25.60
N LEU A 467 36.31 83.16 26.44
CA LEU A 467 35.16 84.04 26.64
C LEU A 467 35.46 85.21 27.58
N MET A 468 36.50 85.11 28.41
CA MET A 468 36.83 86.16 29.39
C MET A 468 37.27 87.47 28.76
N HIS A 469 37.68 87.47 27.49
CA HIS A 469 37.92 88.69 26.71
C HIS A 469 36.68 89.58 26.58
N LEU A 470 35.46 89.06 26.81
CA LEU A 470 34.23 89.88 26.84
C LEU A 470 34.16 90.78 28.07
N ALA A 471 34.77 90.37 29.18
CA ALA A 471 34.75 91.13 30.42
C ALA A 471 35.54 92.46 30.32
N ASP A 472 36.44 92.57 29.33
CA ASP A 472 37.17 93.82 29.05
C ASP A 472 36.28 94.92 28.44
N TYR A 473 35.11 94.56 27.91
CA TYR A 473 34.20 95.48 27.23
C TYR A 473 32.99 95.86 28.09
N GLU A 474 32.30 94.87 28.66
CA GLU A 474 31.07 95.11 29.41
C GLU A 474 30.97 94.18 30.63
N GLU A 475 31.06 94.76 31.83
CA GLU A 475 31.02 94.04 33.11
C GLU A 475 29.70 93.29 33.34
N THR A 476 28.59 93.78 32.78
CA THR A 476 27.28 93.16 33.00
C THR A 476 26.99 91.95 32.10
N LEU A 477 27.80 91.75 31.04
CA LEU A 477 27.68 90.62 30.12
C LEU A 477 28.38 89.38 30.67
N ILE A 478 29.62 89.51 31.14
CA ILE A 478 30.38 88.46 31.85
C ILE A 478 31.03 89.11 33.07
N HIS A 479 30.71 88.60 34.26
CA HIS A 479 31.41 89.01 35.48
C HIS A 479 32.92 88.82 35.29
N HIS A 480 33.76 89.80 35.69
CA HIS A 480 35.22 89.85 35.43
C HIS A 480 36.06 88.64 35.88
N ARG A 481 35.44 87.60 36.43
CA ARG A 481 36.09 86.42 36.99
C ARG A 481 35.23 85.17 36.83
N ILE A 482 35.90 84.05 36.62
CA ILE A 482 35.33 82.71 36.76
C ILE A 482 35.43 82.31 38.23
N TRP A 483 34.29 81.97 38.85
CA TRP A 483 34.23 81.72 40.28
C TRP A 483 34.57 80.27 40.61
N THR A 484 35.54 80.08 41.49
CA THR A 484 36.08 78.75 41.81
C THR A 484 36.00 78.41 43.31
N GLN A 485 35.94 79.44 44.17
CA GLN A 485 35.95 79.30 45.62
C GLN A 485 34.54 79.19 46.20
N ASN A 486 34.35 78.32 47.19
CA ASN A 486 33.05 78.00 47.79
C ASN A 486 32.28 79.25 48.27
N THR A 487 32.92 80.14 49.04
CA THR A 487 32.29 81.36 49.57
C THR A 487 31.76 82.26 48.45
N HIS A 488 32.55 82.47 47.39
CA HIS A 488 32.13 83.29 46.27
C HIS A 488 31.03 82.62 45.45
N ILE A 489 31.07 81.30 45.28
CA ILE A 489 30.00 80.55 44.60
C ILE A 489 28.68 80.76 45.34
N GLU A 490 28.68 80.64 46.66
CA GLU A 490 27.49 80.89 47.49
C GLU A 490 26.96 82.32 47.35
N GLU A 491 27.85 83.32 47.39
CA GLU A 491 27.49 84.74 47.20
C GLU A 491 26.87 85.00 45.82
N ARG A 492 27.47 84.50 44.74
CA ARG A 492 26.93 84.72 43.38
C ARG A 492 25.57 84.05 43.19
N LEU A 493 25.37 82.85 43.75
CA LEU A 493 24.06 82.20 43.72
C LEU A 493 23.03 82.93 44.59
N ALA A 494 23.46 83.63 45.64
CA ALA A 494 22.58 84.49 46.42
C ALA A 494 22.10 85.68 45.61
N GLU A 495 22.99 86.36 44.89
CA GLU A 495 22.65 87.49 44.00
C GLU A 495 21.68 87.07 42.89
N VAL A 496 21.87 85.88 42.30
CA VAL A 496 20.93 85.35 41.30
C VAL A 496 19.54 85.10 41.90
N ASN A 497 19.46 84.58 43.13
CA ASN A 497 18.17 84.42 43.82
C ASN A 497 17.50 85.77 44.15
N GLU A 498 18.26 86.77 44.59
CA GLU A 498 17.74 88.13 44.81
C GLU A 498 17.20 88.75 43.51
N HIS A 499 17.87 88.50 42.38
CA HIS A 499 17.37 88.90 41.07
C HIS A 499 16.05 88.20 40.73
N ILE A 500 15.95 86.88 40.92
CA ILE A 500 14.70 86.12 40.70
C ILE A 500 13.56 86.71 41.56
N GLU A 501 13.83 87.00 42.82
CA GLU A 501 12.87 87.62 43.73
C GLU A 501 12.42 89.00 43.22
N LYS A 502 13.38 89.84 42.80
CA LYS A 502 13.09 91.14 42.17
C LYS A 502 12.20 91.00 40.95
N VAL A 503 12.49 90.05 40.04
CA VAL A 503 11.71 89.82 38.82
C VAL A 503 10.27 89.43 39.17
N ILE A 504 10.09 88.51 40.10
CA ILE A 504 8.77 88.05 40.55
C ILE A 504 7.96 89.21 41.15
N GLN A 505 8.57 89.98 42.05
CA GLN A 505 7.89 91.04 42.81
C GLN A 505 7.68 92.34 42.01
N MET A 506 8.59 92.67 41.09
CA MET A 506 8.57 93.95 40.37
C MET A 506 8.01 93.84 38.95
N TYR A 507 8.38 92.81 38.19
CA TYR A 507 8.05 92.73 36.76
C TYR A 507 6.87 91.80 36.48
N LEU A 508 6.83 90.61 37.08
CA LEU A 508 5.78 89.64 36.76
C LEU A 508 4.45 89.98 37.42
N ARG A 509 4.41 90.29 38.73
CA ARG A 509 3.24 90.78 39.50
C ARG A 509 1.88 90.13 39.19
N ASP A 510 1.89 88.85 38.79
CA ASP A 510 0.76 88.12 38.22
C ASP A 510 0.12 88.74 36.95
N GLU A 511 0.75 89.75 36.36
CA GLU A 511 0.41 90.36 35.06
C GLU A 511 1.01 89.58 33.89
N TYR A 512 2.21 89.01 34.06
CA TYR A 512 2.92 88.24 33.04
C TYR A 512 3.20 86.81 33.50
N ALA A 513 3.06 85.85 32.59
CA ALA A 513 3.36 84.44 32.85
C ALA A 513 4.86 84.24 33.15
N ASP A 514 5.73 84.87 32.35
CA ASP A 514 7.19 84.78 32.43
C ASP A 514 7.85 86.07 31.92
N ILE A 515 9.17 86.17 32.10
CA ILE A 515 9.93 87.37 31.72
C ILE A 515 9.99 87.57 30.20
N THR A 516 9.84 86.52 29.40
CA THR A 516 9.86 86.63 27.94
C THR A 516 8.62 87.41 27.49
N ALA A 517 7.46 87.08 28.04
CA ALA A 517 6.21 87.81 27.81
C ALA A 517 6.29 89.28 28.26
N TYR A 518 6.96 89.55 29.39
CA TYR A 518 7.23 90.93 29.82
C TYR A 518 8.15 91.66 28.83
N ASN A 519 9.23 91.00 28.40
CA ASN A 519 10.24 91.57 27.51
C ASN A 519 9.70 91.95 26.12
N GLU A 520 8.72 91.20 25.60
CA GLU A 520 8.01 91.55 24.36
C GLU A 520 7.29 92.90 24.46
N GLN A 521 6.75 93.25 25.64
CA GLN A 521 6.04 94.51 25.86
C GLN A 521 6.95 95.64 26.35
N ALA A 522 7.99 95.32 27.13
CA ALA A 522 8.91 96.29 27.72
C ALA A 522 9.83 96.96 26.68
N GLY A 523 9.99 96.38 25.49
CA GLY A 523 10.73 96.98 24.39
C GLY A 523 12.18 97.29 24.78
N VAL A 524 12.51 98.59 24.88
CA VAL A 524 13.88 99.07 25.19
C VAL A 524 14.28 98.82 26.66
N ILE A 525 13.32 98.60 27.58
CA ILE A 525 13.57 98.41 29.02
C ILE A 525 13.41 96.93 29.43
N ALA A 526 13.55 96.01 28.46
CA ALA A 526 13.44 94.59 28.72
C ALA A 526 14.63 94.08 29.56
N GLU A 527 14.33 93.14 30.45
CA GLU A 527 15.28 92.53 31.38
C GLU A 527 16.15 91.50 30.66
N LYS A 528 17.39 91.32 31.12
CA LYS A 528 18.37 90.41 30.51
C LYS A 528 18.03 88.96 30.84
N TYR A 529 18.38 88.04 29.94
CA TYR A 529 18.45 86.62 30.28
C TYR A 529 19.75 86.32 31.02
N HIS A 530 19.65 85.64 32.15
CA HIS A 530 20.80 85.26 32.97
C HIS A 530 21.12 83.77 32.77
N PHE A 531 22.34 83.47 32.35
CA PHE A 531 22.82 82.11 32.16
C PHE A 531 23.83 81.76 33.26
N VAL A 532 23.49 80.80 34.11
CA VAL A 532 24.38 80.27 35.15
C VAL A 532 25.08 79.03 34.58
N VAL A 533 26.36 79.18 34.26
CA VAL A 533 27.21 78.16 33.65
C VAL A 533 28.07 77.52 34.73
N ILE A 534 27.86 76.24 35.01
CA ILE A 534 28.57 75.50 36.07
C ILE A 534 29.30 74.31 35.46
N ALA A 535 30.64 74.34 35.49
CA ALA A 535 31.47 73.18 35.21
C ALA A 535 31.96 72.54 36.52
N GLY A 536 31.98 71.21 36.59
CA GLY A 536 32.49 70.44 37.72
C GLY A 536 31.50 70.25 38.87
N PHE A 537 30.18 70.42 38.64
CA PHE A 537 29.18 70.22 39.69
C PHE A 537 29.17 68.76 40.19
N PRO A 538 29.15 68.50 41.51
CA PRO A 538 28.91 69.42 42.63
C PRO A 538 30.16 69.85 43.43
N SER A 539 31.36 69.77 42.85
CA SER A 539 32.60 70.07 43.59
C SER A 539 32.62 71.49 44.16
N ASN A 540 33.07 71.65 45.41
CA ASN A 540 33.20 72.95 46.10
C ASN A 540 31.89 73.73 46.34
N PHE A 541 30.72 73.10 46.22
CA PHE A 541 29.44 73.69 46.63
C PHE A 541 29.17 73.41 48.12
N SER A 542 28.89 74.45 48.91
CA SER A 542 28.35 74.32 50.27
C SER A 542 26.89 73.82 50.25
N ASP A 543 26.41 73.32 51.39
CA ASP A 543 24.98 72.97 51.55
C ASP A 543 24.06 74.17 51.27
N THR A 544 24.49 75.38 51.64
CA THR A 544 23.75 76.61 51.34
C THR A 544 23.74 76.89 49.84
N ALA A 545 24.87 76.75 49.15
CA ALA A 545 24.97 76.90 47.69
C ALA A 545 24.06 75.89 46.96
N LEU A 546 23.99 74.63 47.43
CA LEU A 546 23.09 73.61 46.88
C LEU A 546 21.61 74.01 47.02
N LYS A 547 21.20 74.49 48.21
CA LYS A 547 19.83 74.97 48.44
C LYS A 547 19.49 76.19 47.59
N ARG A 548 20.44 77.10 47.40
CA ARG A 548 20.27 78.27 46.52
C ARG A 548 20.09 77.84 45.08
N LEU A 549 20.96 76.94 44.59
CA LEU A 549 20.84 76.37 43.24
C LEU A 549 19.51 75.63 43.04
N HIS A 550 19.00 74.93 44.06
CA HIS A 550 17.68 74.31 44.02
C HIS A 550 16.58 75.35 43.82
N SER A 551 16.62 76.46 44.55
CA SER A 551 15.65 77.56 44.38
C SER A 551 15.71 78.15 42.96
N ILE A 552 16.92 78.33 42.42
CA ILE A 552 17.12 78.79 41.03
C ILE A 552 16.53 77.79 40.04
N ALA A 553 16.78 76.49 40.22
CA ALA A 553 16.22 75.46 39.34
C ALA A 553 14.69 75.47 39.32
N THR A 554 14.05 75.67 40.47
CA THR A 554 12.59 75.64 40.59
C THR A 554 11.88 76.86 39.97
N SER A 555 12.45 78.06 40.10
CA SER A 555 11.76 79.31 39.70
C SER A 555 12.51 80.15 38.66
N GLY A 556 13.72 79.77 38.28
CA GLY A 556 14.63 80.57 37.46
C GLY A 556 14.14 80.77 36.03
N ALA A 557 13.69 79.71 35.35
CA ALA A 557 13.34 79.78 33.93
C ALA A 557 12.22 80.77 33.63
N ARG A 558 11.18 80.82 34.47
CA ARG A 558 10.09 81.81 34.43
C ARG A 558 10.61 83.25 34.58
N CYS A 559 11.72 83.44 35.29
CA CYS A 559 12.33 84.74 35.55
C CYS A 559 13.48 85.06 34.59
N GLY A 560 13.73 84.23 33.57
CA GLY A 560 14.82 84.44 32.60
C GLY A 560 16.18 83.93 33.05
N VAL A 561 16.24 83.14 34.12
CA VAL A 561 17.47 82.52 34.62
C VAL A 561 17.54 81.07 34.16
N TYR A 562 18.55 80.75 33.37
CA TYR A 562 18.76 79.42 32.78
C TYR A 562 20.04 78.77 33.27
N LEU A 563 20.00 77.46 33.40
CA LEU A 563 21.09 76.66 33.96
C LEU A 563 21.80 75.88 32.87
N LEU A 564 23.12 76.04 32.76
CA LEU A 564 23.99 75.29 31.86
C LEU A 564 25.01 74.54 32.73
N ILE A 565 24.72 73.28 33.09
CA ILE A 565 25.44 72.56 34.15
C ILE A 565 26.12 71.32 33.59
N GLN A 566 27.38 71.11 33.96
CA GLN A 566 28.09 69.85 33.80
C GLN A 566 28.18 69.15 35.15
N ARG A 567 27.60 67.94 35.22
CA ARG A 567 27.55 67.07 36.40
C ARG A 567 28.61 65.98 36.27
N ASP A 568 29.59 65.96 37.17
CA ASP A 568 30.62 64.91 37.22
C ASP A 568 30.14 63.70 38.02
N LEU A 569 29.63 62.66 37.33
CA LEU A 569 29.04 61.48 37.95
C LEU A 569 29.99 60.70 38.87
N ARG A 570 31.31 60.96 38.82
CA ARG A 570 32.30 60.36 39.73
C ARG A 570 32.18 60.91 41.15
N VAL A 571 31.66 62.13 41.31
CA VAL A 571 31.47 62.79 42.60
C VAL A 571 30.05 62.53 43.09
N ALA A 572 29.93 61.93 44.27
CA ALA A 572 28.64 61.70 44.90
C ALA A 572 27.99 63.01 45.33
N LEU A 573 26.68 63.13 45.11
CA LEU A 573 25.89 64.28 45.53
C LEU A 573 25.13 63.90 46.81
N ALA A 574 25.31 64.70 47.87
CA ALA A 574 24.74 64.39 49.19
C ALA A 574 23.21 64.54 49.22
N GLU A 575 22.66 65.50 48.47
CA GLU A 575 21.23 65.79 48.44
C GLU A 575 20.61 65.35 47.11
N LYS A 576 19.74 64.34 47.15
CA LYS A 576 19.10 63.80 45.94
C LYS A 576 18.04 64.75 45.35
N ALA A 577 17.41 65.58 46.18
CA ALA A 577 16.34 66.49 45.75
C ALA A 577 16.79 67.47 44.66
N ILE A 578 17.98 68.07 44.80
CA ILE A 578 18.55 68.93 43.77
C ILE A 578 18.87 68.16 42.48
N GLU A 579 19.34 66.91 42.57
CA GLU A 579 19.57 66.08 41.38
C GLU A 579 18.28 65.84 40.60
N ASP A 580 17.23 65.44 41.31
CA ASP A 580 15.93 65.14 40.71
C ASP A 580 15.30 66.42 40.10
N GLU A 581 15.46 67.57 40.75
CA GLU A 581 14.99 68.86 40.25
C GLU A 581 15.76 69.32 39.00
N LEU A 582 17.10 69.26 39.00
CA LEU A 582 17.91 69.57 37.82
C LEU A 582 17.57 68.66 36.64
N ARG A 583 17.31 67.38 36.89
CA ARG A 583 16.89 66.41 35.88
C ARG A 583 15.48 66.67 35.33
N ARG A 584 14.62 67.32 36.11
CA ARG A 584 13.26 67.71 35.73
C ARG A 584 13.26 68.95 34.85
N VAL A 585 14.08 69.94 35.19
CA VAL A 585 14.06 71.28 34.55
C VAL A 585 15.03 71.40 33.37
N CYS A 586 16.15 70.67 33.40
CA CYS A 586 17.14 70.74 32.33
C CYS A 586 16.92 69.66 31.26
N ILE A 587 17.24 69.99 30.02
CA ILE A 587 17.48 69.00 28.96
C ILE A 587 18.70 68.17 29.36
N ARG A 588 18.49 66.87 29.56
CA ARG A 588 19.52 65.96 30.05
C ARG A 588 20.31 65.34 28.91
N ILE A 589 21.63 65.39 29.04
CA ILE A 589 22.59 64.90 28.04
C ILE A 589 23.65 64.09 28.78
N GLU A 590 23.88 62.85 28.37
CA GLU A 590 24.90 61.98 28.95
C GLU A 590 26.09 61.88 27.99
N PHE A 591 27.28 62.22 28.45
CA PHE A 591 28.51 61.98 27.69
C PHE A 591 29.06 60.60 28.06
N ARG A 592 29.09 59.68 27.08
CA ARG A 592 29.60 58.32 27.25
C ARG A 592 30.33 57.90 25.99
N LYS A 593 31.48 57.23 26.14
CA LYS A 593 32.28 56.68 25.03
C LYS A 593 32.62 57.71 23.93
N GLY A 594 32.83 58.97 24.30
CA GLY A 594 33.20 60.03 23.35
C GLY A 594 32.03 60.69 22.61
N VAL A 595 30.78 60.33 22.92
CA VAL A 595 29.58 60.83 22.24
C VAL A 595 28.58 61.39 23.26
N PHE A 596 27.89 62.47 22.90
CA PHE A 596 26.81 63.03 23.71
C PHE A 596 25.49 62.35 23.35
N HIS A 597 24.77 61.89 24.38
CA HIS A 597 23.49 61.23 24.21
C HIS A 597 22.35 61.98 24.91
N LEU A 598 21.26 62.27 24.20
CA LEU A 598 20.06 62.86 24.79
C LEU A 598 19.31 61.81 25.62
N THR A 599 19.11 62.10 26.90
CA THR A 599 18.42 61.17 27.80
C THR A 599 16.91 61.15 27.48
N ASN A 600 16.27 59.99 27.60
CA ASN A 600 14.85 59.76 27.24
C ASN A 600 14.50 59.91 25.74
N ALA A 601 15.49 60.10 24.87
CA ALA A 601 15.28 60.08 23.43
C ALA A 601 14.99 58.65 22.92
N LYS A 602 14.30 58.56 21.78
CA LYS A 602 14.10 57.28 21.09
C LYS A 602 15.43 56.82 20.48
N PRO A 603 15.70 55.50 20.39
CA PRO A 603 16.88 54.99 19.70
C PRO A 603 16.98 55.56 18.29
N GLY A 604 18.17 55.99 17.86
CA GLY A 604 18.36 56.63 16.56
C GLY A 604 18.04 58.13 16.55
N ALA A 605 17.55 58.71 17.64
CA ALA A 605 17.43 60.15 17.85
C ALA A 605 18.09 60.58 19.16
N ASP A 606 19.00 59.75 19.66
CA ASP A 606 19.59 59.88 20.98
C ASP A 606 21.00 60.43 20.95
N THR A 607 21.60 60.71 19.78
CA THR A 607 22.96 61.25 19.67
C THR A 607 22.92 62.76 19.40
N LEU A 608 23.84 63.51 19.99
CA LEU A 608 23.93 64.97 19.84
C LEU A 608 25.34 65.41 19.43
N ALA A 609 25.41 66.41 18.54
CA ALA A 609 26.64 67.11 18.21
C ALA A 609 26.47 68.62 18.47
N PHE A 610 27.24 69.17 19.42
CA PHE A 610 27.23 70.62 19.69
C PHE A 610 28.01 71.39 18.62
N ASP A 611 27.54 72.61 18.33
CA ASP A 611 28.22 73.52 17.41
C ASP A 611 29.52 74.04 18.00
N THR A 612 30.64 73.43 17.61
CA THR A 612 31.96 73.81 18.12
C THR A 612 32.57 74.90 17.24
N ALA A 613 32.98 76.02 17.85
CA ALA A 613 33.69 77.07 17.12
C ALA A 613 35.15 76.70 16.79
N PRO A 614 35.75 77.29 15.74
CA PRO A 614 37.17 77.16 15.47
C PRO A 614 38.03 77.55 16.68
N ALA A 615 39.19 76.93 16.83
CA ALA A 615 40.11 77.19 17.95
C ALA A 615 40.60 78.65 18.04
N ASP A 616 40.50 79.41 16.95
CA ASP A 616 40.86 80.84 16.84
C ASP A 616 39.63 81.78 16.86
N ALA A 617 38.60 81.42 17.63
CA ALA A 617 37.38 82.25 17.74
C ALA A 617 37.57 83.51 18.62
N THR A 618 38.77 83.81 19.09
CA THR A 618 39.07 84.96 19.97
C THR A 618 38.66 86.29 19.34
N GLU A 619 38.87 86.47 18.03
CA GLU A 619 38.46 87.70 17.34
C GLU A 619 36.93 87.85 17.26
N LEU A 620 36.18 86.74 17.14
CA LEU A 620 34.72 86.78 17.24
C LEU A 620 34.28 87.28 18.62
N VAL A 621 34.90 86.76 19.68
CA VAL A 621 34.63 87.19 21.05
C VAL A 621 34.89 88.68 21.23
N HIS A 622 36.04 89.20 20.75
CA HIS A 622 36.30 90.65 20.79
C HIS A 622 35.29 91.47 19.98
N ARG A 623 34.83 90.97 18.84
CA ARG A 623 33.82 91.64 18.02
C ARG A 623 32.47 91.72 18.73
N ILE A 624 32.04 90.63 19.35
CA ILE A 624 30.83 90.60 20.19
C ILE A 624 31.01 91.60 21.34
N GLY A 625 32.14 91.56 22.05
CA GLY A 625 32.42 92.47 23.16
C GLY A 625 32.31 93.94 22.76
N ARG A 626 32.92 94.34 21.64
CA ARG A 626 32.79 95.71 21.08
C ARG A 626 31.36 96.11 20.78
N ALA A 627 30.55 95.17 20.26
CA ALA A 627 29.14 95.42 19.96
C ALA A 627 28.28 95.59 21.23
N SER A 628 28.73 95.07 22.38
CA SER A 628 27.99 95.13 23.64
C SER A 628 28.19 96.44 24.43
N VAL A 629 29.29 97.17 24.21
CA VAL A 629 29.63 98.42 24.97
C VAL A 629 28.49 99.45 24.97
N ASP A 630 27.86 99.70 23.82
CA ASP A 630 26.78 100.69 23.70
C ASP A 630 25.37 100.07 23.84
N SER A 631 25.27 98.77 24.08
CA SER A 631 23.99 98.03 24.02
C SER A 631 23.07 98.26 25.22
N ASN A 632 23.62 98.67 26.37
CA ASN A 632 22.85 99.05 27.56
C ASN A 632 22.39 100.51 27.54
N ARG A 633 22.77 101.29 26.52
CA ARG A 633 22.37 102.69 26.43
C ARG A 633 20.90 102.76 26.03
N VAL A 634 20.03 102.96 27.03
CA VAL A 634 18.60 103.18 26.82
C VAL A 634 18.40 104.55 26.18
N GLU A 635 18.35 104.59 24.84
CA GLU A 635 18.02 105.80 24.10
C GLU A 635 16.51 105.88 23.90
N VAL A 636 15.87 106.80 24.64
CA VAL A 636 14.46 107.15 24.42
C VAL A 636 14.42 108.22 23.33
N PRO A 637 13.77 107.99 22.16
CA PRO A 637 13.64 109.02 21.15
C PRO A 637 13.01 110.29 21.74
N PHE A 638 13.64 111.44 21.54
CA PHE A 638 13.16 112.71 22.10
C PHE A 638 11.71 113.02 21.73
N ALA A 639 11.26 112.60 20.55
CA ALA A 639 9.87 112.72 20.11
C ALA A 639 8.83 112.11 21.06
N HIS A 640 9.20 111.10 21.88
CA HIS A 640 8.31 110.51 22.88
C HIS A 640 8.15 111.36 24.15
N ILE A 641 9.05 112.33 24.38
CA ILE A 641 9.01 113.26 25.53
C ILE A 641 8.81 114.72 25.09
N ALA A 642 8.91 115.00 23.80
CA ALA A 642 8.66 116.30 23.24
C ALA A 642 7.18 116.68 23.40
N PRO A 643 6.86 117.97 23.59
CA PRO A 643 5.48 118.45 23.53
C PRO A 643 4.85 118.07 22.17
N GLU A 644 3.54 117.79 22.16
CA GLU A 644 2.83 117.63 20.89
C GLU A 644 2.98 118.90 20.03
N PRO A 645 3.07 118.77 18.69
CA PRO A 645 3.24 119.91 17.80
C PRO A 645 2.20 121.01 18.08
N GLY A 646 2.67 122.23 18.42
CA GLY A 646 1.81 123.38 18.76
C GLY A 646 1.57 123.61 20.26
N SER A 647 2.02 122.71 21.14
CA SER A 647 1.97 122.89 22.60
C SER A 647 3.22 123.53 23.19
N GLU A 648 4.20 123.84 22.34
CA GLU A 648 5.47 124.46 22.71
C GLU A 648 5.25 125.89 23.27
N TRP A 649 5.87 126.21 24.41
CA TRP A 649 5.82 127.53 25.05
C TRP A 649 4.41 128.00 25.51
N THR A 650 3.49 127.07 25.74
CA THR A 650 2.09 127.38 26.12
C THR A 650 1.82 127.44 27.63
N LEU A 651 2.76 126.97 28.46
CA LEU A 651 2.59 126.89 29.92
C LEU A 651 3.08 128.17 30.64
N ASP A 652 2.40 128.54 31.72
CA ASP A 652 2.76 129.66 32.59
C ASP A 652 3.49 129.15 33.84
N THR A 653 4.58 129.83 34.21
CA THR A 653 5.42 129.51 35.38
C THR A 653 5.43 130.63 36.42
N SER A 654 4.46 131.54 36.37
CA SER A 654 4.39 132.71 37.27
C SER A 654 4.29 132.33 38.75
N ASP A 655 3.57 131.25 39.07
CA ASP A 655 3.38 130.77 40.45
C ASP A 655 4.22 129.53 40.80
N GLU A 656 4.53 128.67 39.82
CA GLU A 656 5.25 127.42 40.04
C GLU A 656 6.06 127.01 38.80
N LEU A 657 7.32 126.61 39.00
CA LEU A 657 8.16 126.06 37.94
C LEU A 657 8.08 124.53 37.96
N ARG A 658 7.44 123.94 36.94
CA ARG A 658 7.35 122.49 36.76
C ARG A 658 8.27 122.03 35.62
N ILE A 659 9.31 121.29 35.96
CA ILE A 659 10.26 120.73 34.99
C ILE A 659 10.19 119.20 35.08
N PRO A 660 9.77 118.50 34.01
CA PRO A 660 9.86 117.05 33.97
C PRO A 660 11.33 116.62 33.83
N ILE A 661 11.88 115.99 34.88
CA ILE A 661 13.24 115.44 34.89
C ILE A 661 13.19 113.95 34.52
N GLY A 662 12.83 113.66 33.28
CA GLY A 662 12.79 112.29 32.74
C GLY A 662 11.56 111.46 33.11
N ARG A 663 11.57 110.17 32.74
CA ARG A 663 10.53 109.18 33.11
C ARG A 663 11.02 108.33 34.28
N THR A 664 10.11 107.96 35.18
CA THR A 664 10.35 106.96 36.23
C THR A 664 10.87 105.65 35.61
N GLY A 665 12.08 105.21 35.98
CA GLY A 665 12.68 103.95 35.54
C GLY A 665 13.98 104.07 34.75
N ALA A 666 14.35 105.27 34.28
CA ALA A 666 15.69 105.51 33.75
C ALA A 666 16.64 105.78 34.94
N ARG A 667 17.69 104.96 35.10
CA ARG A 667 18.75 105.14 36.11
C ARG A 667 20.04 105.61 35.45
#